data_AF-A0A6P2B8U2-F1
#
_entry.id   AF-A0A6P2B8U2-F1
#
_cell.length_a   1.000
_cell.length_b   1.000
_cell.length_c   1.000
_cell.angle_alpha   90.00
_cell.angle_beta   90.00
_cell.angle_gamma   90.00
#
_symmetry.space_group_name_H-M   'P 1'
#
loop_
_entity.id
_entity.type
_entity.pdbx_description
1 polymer ?
#
loop_
_entity_poly.entity_id
_entity_poly.type
_entity_poly.pdbx_seq_one_letter_code
_entity_poly.pdbx_strand_id
1 'polypeptide(L)'
;KAGGVDPRRAADALPDEIWAESWTHASRSAGAKRQQYRADRMRYIAVQSIRRVPHVFGLDAERAAPWRAAYEAALHGHLEKARPDDDPHRAPALFTAPTLWAAWDERFPAGPLSLPAAVPTAVDEHTGRDELCKRQVARTLLGQTFRLTDTLLDVFFADEAAQASREDFAGRFLDWLSSEDPGARQVRHDCTQWLAHLRLIVDGCLDGAGRPWRELSREESWSQLFNPMAVLGVTGGSGAHRTATRQFRTPSLPRVIVCTDTLKEGVDLHLFCDRVLHYGVAWTSGDLEQRVGRVDRFFSQIERRLSAEGAPPDVELHVGYPHVVSSLERGQVERVIERQRRAELLMDSPLAGTSKEERDLVVGAQAPRSEQRTLEPYRPHDFPEEGHGVVSVPAGTARATARHYESWYGALVTALRDAGWRIAPGDLKPVRVATLFAEGRQHELGWSFDAALERYILTVSSPQWPTGSGFSGGARRRLVGRSRRVETLTQLLAPTPAEGCDEDAIARLLEALGGASPCARTDARHFWEDALSAVGNGGVEWLSDHKARVVVPRGERAHQITLYAYESGVRIVGVVAAIDDLGFRSAWGGHPNLDRVRDWALDATNDLALGYLDVHERDGLVFGVHVLHGRLTDEARRRLVEEVAWRADVWEAALTGADRW
;
A
#
# COMPACT_ATOMS: atom_id res chain seq x y z
N LYS A 1 -32.22 13.63 -22.89
CA LYS A 1 -32.46 15.06 -22.54
C LYS A 1 -32.38 15.97 -23.78
N ALA A 2 -31.23 16.12 -24.44
CA ALA A 2 -31.06 17.07 -25.56
C ALA A 2 -32.05 16.93 -26.74
N GLY A 3 -32.42 15.71 -27.14
CA GLY A 3 -33.41 15.48 -28.19
C GLY A 3 -34.82 15.14 -27.67
N GLY A 4 -35.08 15.28 -26.36
CA GLY A 4 -36.42 15.11 -25.79
C GLY A 4 -36.97 13.67 -25.75
N VAL A 5 -36.19 12.67 -26.18
CA VAL A 5 -36.61 11.26 -26.16
C VAL A 5 -36.32 10.60 -24.82
N ASP A 6 -37.28 9.79 -24.35
CA ASP A 6 -37.16 8.94 -23.17
C ASP A 6 -36.03 7.89 -23.36
N PRO A 7 -35.12 7.70 -22.37
CA PRO A 7 -34.00 6.78 -22.50
C PRO A 7 -34.38 5.32 -22.78
N ARG A 8 -35.52 4.83 -22.28
CA ARG A 8 -35.99 3.46 -22.55
C ARG A 8 -36.42 3.32 -24.00
N ARG A 9 -37.18 4.30 -24.49
CA ARG A 9 -37.57 4.34 -25.92
C ARG A 9 -36.37 4.43 -26.85
N ALA A 10 -35.36 5.21 -26.49
CA ALA A 10 -34.12 5.28 -27.26
C ALA A 10 -33.36 3.94 -27.28
N ALA A 11 -33.33 3.22 -26.15
CA ALA A 11 -32.69 1.90 -26.06
C ALA A 11 -33.43 0.84 -26.89
N ASP A 12 -34.76 0.85 -26.88
CA ASP A 12 -35.59 -0.10 -27.63
C ASP A 12 -35.49 0.10 -29.15
N ALA A 13 -35.41 1.36 -29.58
CA ALA A 13 -35.28 1.77 -30.98
C ALA A 13 -33.84 1.67 -31.53
N LEU A 14 -32.86 1.30 -30.70
CA LEU A 14 -31.48 1.17 -31.15
C LEU A 14 -31.30 -0.11 -32.00
N PRO A 15 -30.65 -0.03 -33.19
CA PRO A 15 -30.43 -1.19 -34.05
C PRO A 15 -29.65 -2.32 -33.37
N ASP A 16 -30.03 -3.57 -33.65
CA ASP A 16 -29.34 -4.77 -33.15
C ASP A 16 -27.86 -4.83 -33.56
N GLU A 17 -27.53 -4.29 -34.72
CA GLU A 17 -26.15 -4.17 -35.20
C GLU A 17 -25.28 -3.40 -34.19
N ILE A 18 -25.74 -2.24 -33.70
CA ILE A 18 -24.98 -1.45 -32.71
C ILE A 18 -24.87 -2.19 -31.37
N TRP A 19 -25.91 -2.93 -30.99
CA TRP A 19 -25.90 -3.75 -29.78
C TRP A 19 -24.84 -4.87 -29.86
N ALA A 20 -24.77 -5.58 -30.99
CA ALA A 20 -23.81 -6.66 -31.25
C ALA A 20 -22.36 -6.14 -31.34
N GLU A 21 -22.17 -5.04 -32.08
CA GLU A 21 -20.88 -4.37 -32.19
C GLU A 21 -20.38 -3.89 -30.81
N SER A 22 -21.26 -3.27 -30.01
CA SER A 22 -20.89 -2.76 -28.69
C SER A 22 -20.46 -3.86 -27.74
N TRP A 23 -21.08 -5.04 -27.83
CA TRP A 23 -20.73 -6.20 -27.02
C TRP A 23 -19.34 -6.71 -27.39
N THR A 24 -19.06 -6.79 -28.68
CA THR A 24 -17.76 -7.23 -29.18
C THR A 24 -16.66 -6.23 -28.83
N HIS A 25 -16.89 -4.93 -29.07
CA HIS A 25 -15.96 -3.84 -28.72
C HIS A 25 -15.57 -3.83 -27.24
N ALA A 26 -16.54 -4.06 -26.36
CA ALA A 26 -16.35 -3.98 -24.92
C ALA A 26 -15.94 -5.31 -24.26
N SER A 27 -15.71 -6.35 -25.06
CA SER A 27 -15.28 -7.65 -24.56
C SER A 27 -13.77 -7.80 -24.65
N ARG A 28 -13.12 -8.26 -23.58
CA ARG A 28 -11.73 -8.74 -23.63
C ARG A 28 -11.68 -10.20 -23.20
N SER A 29 -10.94 -11.01 -23.95
CA SER A 29 -10.83 -12.45 -23.73
C SER A 29 -9.49 -12.77 -23.06
N ALA A 30 -9.53 -13.43 -21.91
CA ALA A 30 -8.34 -13.94 -21.23
C ALA A 30 -8.54 -15.45 -20.98
N GLY A 31 -8.06 -16.28 -21.91
CA GLY A 31 -8.34 -17.71 -21.93
C GLY A 31 -9.83 -18.00 -22.17
N ALA A 32 -10.44 -18.87 -21.36
CA ALA A 32 -11.86 -19.23 -21.47
C ALA A 32 -12.84 -18.21 -20.86
N LYS A 33 -12.33 -17.17 -20.16
CA LYS A 33 -13.17 -16.13 -19.55
C LYS A 33 -13.21 -14.90 -20.43
N ARG A 34 -14.42 -14.50 -20.83
CA ARG A 34 -14.69 -13.25 -21.52
C ARG A 34 -15.22 -12.24 -20.52
N GLN A 35 -14.48 -11.15 -20.31
CA GLN A 35 -14.87 -10.07 -19.40
C GLN A 35 -15.42 -8.90 -20.20
N GLN A 36 -16.57 -8.38 -19.79
CA GLN A 36 -17.21 -7.23 -20.43
C GLN A 36 -16.97 -5.96 -19.62
N TYR A 37 -16.61 -4.89 -20.32
CA TYR A 37 -16.36 -3.57 -19.74
C TYR A 37 -17.53 -2.64 -20.02
N ARG A 38 -18.40 -2.49 -19.02
CA ARG A 38 -19.66 -1.72 -19.13
C ARG A 38 -19.47 -0.27 -19.59
N ALA A 39 -18.41 0.39 -19.13
CA ALA A 39 -18.09 1.78 -19.49
C ALA A 39 -17.72 1.90 -20.99
N ASP A 40 -16.87 1.01 -21.49
CA ASP A 40 -16.47 0.97 -22.91
C ASP A 40 -17.68 0.67 -23.80
N ARG A 41 -18.55 -0.24 -23.35
CA ARG A 41 -19.80 -0.56 -24.06
C ARG A 41 -20.70 0.66 -24.18
N MET A 42 -20.90 1.40 -23.08
CA MET A 42 -21.74 2.60 -23.06
C MET A 42 -21.15 3.71 -23.94
N ARG A 43 -19.84 3.93 -23.89
CA ARG A 43 -19.15 4.92 -24.74
C ARG A 43 -19.25 4.57 -26.22
N TYR A 44 -19.09 3.28 -26.57
CA TYR A 44 -19.28 2.80 -27.94
C TYR A 44 -20.69 3.06 -28.44
N ILE A 45 -21.70 2.70 -27.65
CA ILE A 45 -23.10 2.97 -27.98
C ILE A 45 -23.31 4.48 -28.16
N ALA A 46 -22.84 5.33 -27.24
CA ALA A 46 -23.00 6.77 -27.34
C ALA A 46 -22.40 7.35 -28.64
N VAL A 47 -21.18 6.93 -29.00
CA VAL A 47 -20.48 7.39 -30.21
C VAL A 47 -21.18 6.91 -31.48
N GLN A 48 -21.43 5.61 -31.61
CA GLN A 48 -21.99 5.04 -32.83
C GLN A 48 -23.44 5.45 -33.06
N SER A 49 -24.22 5.60 -31.99
CA SER A 49 -25.63 5.97 -32.11
C SER A 49 -25.82 7.42 -32.56
N ILE A 50 -25.01 8.37 -32.05
CA ILE A 50 -25.03 9.76 -32.53
C ILE A 50 -24.48 9.90 -33.96
N ARG A 51 -23.50 9.08 -34.34
CA ARG A 51 -22.94 9.11 -35.70
C ARG A 51 -23.88 8.53 -36.75
N ARG A 52 -24.56 7.43 -36.43
CA ARG A 52 -25.31 6.62 -37.41
C ARG A 52 -26.81 6.81 -37.34
N VAL A 53 -27.36 6.93 -36.13
CA VAL A 53 -28.81 6.93 -35.88
C VAL A 53 -29.24 8.02 -34.87
N PRO A 54 -28.84 9.30 -35.07
CA PRO A 54 -29.17 10.37 -34.13
C PRO A 54 -30.68 10.60 -33.96
N HIS A 55 -31.49 10.24 -34.96
CA HIS A 55 -32.95 10.31 -34.93
C HIS A 55 -33.58 9.45 -33.82
N VAL A 56 -32.90 8.36 -33.39
CA VAL A 56 -33.32 7.54 -32.23
C VAL A 56 -33.41 8.37 -30.95
N PHE A 57 -32.61 9.44 -30.86
CA PHE A 57 -32.62 10.37 -29.72
C PHE A 57 -33.46 11.62 -29.96
N GLY A 58 -34.18 11.72 -31.09
CA GLY A 58 -34.92 12.94 -31.47
C GLY A 58 -34.03 14.09 -31.94
N LEU A 59 -32.83 13.76 -32.45
CA LEU A 59 -31.89 14.70 -33.03
C LEU A 59 -31.87 14.56 -34.55
N ASP A 60 -32.03 15.67 -35.26
CA ASP A 60 -31.73 15.76 -36.69
C ASP A 60 -30.21 15.90 -36.91
N ALA A 61 -29.78 15.95 -38.17
CA ALA A 61 -28.36 16.01 -38.52
C ALA A 61 -27.67 17.28 -38.00
N GLU A 62 -28.37 18.42 -38.00
CA GLU A 62 -27.84 19.71 -37.57
C GLU A 62 -27.66 19.73 -36.05
N ARG A 63 -28.70 19.32 -35.30
CA ARG A 63 -28.68 19.24 -33.83
C ARG A 63 -27.75 18.14 -33.32
N ALA A 64 -27.46 17.12 -34.12
CA ALA A 64 -26.48 16.07 -33.79
C ALA A 64 -25.04 16.45 -34.13
N ALA A 65 -24.80 17.43 -35.01
CA ALA A 65 -23.45 17.77 -35.47
C ALA A 65 -22.49 18.20 -34.33
N PRO A 66 -22.90 19.06 -33.37
CA PRO A 66 -22.03 19.43 -32.25
C PRO A 66 -21.68 18.22 -31.37
N TRP A 67 -22.63 17.33 -31.13
CA TRP A 67 -22.43 16.10 -30.35
C TRP A 67 -21.50 15.13 -31.04
N ARG A 68 -21.67 14.96 -32.35
CA ARG A 68 -20.81 14.12 -33.18
C ARG A 68 -19.38 14.60 -33.10
N ALA A 69 -19.15 15.89 -33.32
CA ALA A 69 -17.82 16.46 -33.30
C ALA A 69 -17.18 16.40 -31.90
N ALA A 70 -17.97 16.62 -30.84
CA ALA A 70 -17.48 16.52 -29.47
C ALA A 70 -17.13 15.07 -29.07
N TYR A 71 -17.97 14.09 -29.44
CA TYR A 71 -17.69 12.68 -29.21
C TYR A 71 -16.49 12.18 -30.03
N GLU A 72 -16.35 12.63 -31.28
CA GLU A 72 -15.16 12.35 -32.10
C GLU A 72 -13.87 12.95 -31.53
N ALA A 73 -13.97 14.07 -30.82
CA ALA A 73 -12.84 14.67 -30.12
C ALA A 73 -12.48 13.90 -28.83
N ALA A 74 -13.46 13.59 -27.97
CA ALA A 74 -13.23 13.08 -26.62
C ALA A 74 -13.24 11.54 -26.48
N LEU A 75 -13.91 10.82 -27.39
CA LEU A 75 -14.15 9.37 -27.31
C LEU A 75 -13.61 8.62 -28.53
N HIS A 76 -12.45 9.06 -29.01
CA HIS A 76 -11.82 8.55 -30.24
C HIS A 76 -11.63 7.03 -30.30
N GLY A 77 -11.34 6.36 -29.18
CA GLY A 77 -11.16 4.91 -29.09
C GLY A 77 -12.42 4.06 -29.38
N HIS A 78 -13.55 4.72 -29.62
CA HIS A 78 -14.83 4.07 -29.93
C HIS A 78 -15.36 4.43 -31.33
N LEU A 79 -14.53 5.06 -32.18
CA LEU A 79 -14.91 5.50 -33.52
C LEU A 79 -14.90 4.37 -34.55
N GLU A 80 -13.95 3.45 -34.42
CA GLU A 80 -13.84 2.29 -35.28
C GLU A 80 -15.02 1.36 -35.05
N LYS A 81 -15.61 0.85 -36.13
CA LYS A 81 -16.69 -0.12 -36.05
C LYS A 81 -16.11 -1.47 -35.67
N ALA A 82 -16.60 -2.05 -34.58
CA ALA A 82 -16.31 -3.43 -34.25
C ALA A 82 -16.99 -4.36 -35.27
N ARG A 83 -16.39 -5.53 -35.53
CA ARG A 83 -17.08 -6.61 -36.25
C ARG A 83 -17.82 -7.44 -35.20
N PRO A 84 -19.14 -7.63 -35.32
CA PRO A 84 -19.90 -8.38 -34.33
C PRO A 84 -19.59 -9.88 -34.44
N ASP A 85 -19.14 -10.48 -33.34
CA ASP A 85 -18.86 -11.92 -33.24
C ASP A 85 -19.97 -12.69 -32.49
N ASP A 86 -20.93 -11.97 -31.90
CA ASP A 86 -22.04 -12.54 -31.13
C ASP A 86 -23.38 -11.87 -31.46
N ASP A 87 -24.46 -12.46 -30.93
CA ASP A 87 -25.80 -11.88 -30.94
C ASP A 87 -25.84 -10.47 -30.30
N PRO A 88 -26.88 -9.64 -30.56
CA PRO A 88 -26.95 -8.26 -30.08
C PRO A 88 -26.75 -8.07 -28.56
N HIS A 89 -27.02 -9.08 -27.72
CA HIS A 89 -26.86 -8.99 -26.27
C HIS A 89 -27.49 -7.71 -25.67
N ARG A 90 -28.72 -7.38 -26.08
CA ARG A 90 -29.40 -6.12 -25.70
C ARG A 90 -29.32 -5.88 -24.18
N ALA A 91 -28.92 -4.67 -23.79
CA ALA A 91 -28.83 -4.26 -22.39
C ALA A 91 -29.45 -2.86 -22.21
N PRO A 92 -30.79 -2.72 -22.36
CA PRO A 92 -31.46 -1.41 -22.30
C PRO A 92 -31.24 -0.69 -20.96
N ALA A 93 -30.97 -1.44 -19.89
CA ALA A 93 -30.59 -0.90 -18.59
C ALA A 93 -29.35 0.02 -18.63
N LEU A 94 -28.48 -0.05 -19.65
CA LEU A 94 -27.35 0.88 -19.81
C LEU A 94 -27.79 2.34 -20.00
N PHE A 95 -29.00 2.57 -20.52
CA PHE A 95 -29.54 3.92 -20.76
C PHE A 95 -30.23 4.50 -19.53
N THR A 96 -30.68 3.64 -18.60
CA THR A 96 -31.46 4.06 -17.43
C THR A 96 -30.70 3.91 -16.12
N ALA A 97 -29.62 3.14 -16.10
CA ALA A 97 -28.88 2.93 -14.87
C ALA A 97 -28.12 4.21 -14.47
N PRO A 98 -28.27 4.66 -13.23
CA PRO A 98 -27.53 5.81 -12.72
C PRO A 98 -26.03 5.51 -12.76
N THR A 99 -25.26 6.51 -13.17
CA THR A 99 -23.80 6.52 -13.04
C THR A 99 -23.43 7.68 -12.14
N LEU A 100 -22.29 7.59 -11.45
CA LEU A 100 -21.79 8.68 -10.61
C LEU A 100 -21.82 10.03 -11.33
N TRP A 101 -21.35 10.07 -12.58
CA TRP A 101 -21.29 11.30 -13.36
C TRP A 101 -22.65 11.77 -13.87
N ALA A 102 -23.59 10.86 -14.15
CA ALA A 102 -24.95 11.25 -14.51
C ALA A 102 -25.70 11.84 -13.30
N ALA A 103 -25.56 11.22 -12.12
CA ALA A 103 -26.10 11.76 -10.88
C ALA A 103 -25.43 13.10 -10.51
N TRP A 104 -24.12 13.24 -10.78
CA TRP A 104 -23.39 14.49 -10.61
C TRP A 104 -23.99 15.59 -11.48
N ASP A 105 -24.17 15.34 -12.78
CA ASP A 105 -24.72 16.32 -13.72
C ASP A 105 -26.17 16.72 -13.34
N GLU A 106 -26.94 15.81 -12.72
CA GLU A 106 -28.29 16.11 -12.22
C GLU A 106 -28.29 16.97 -10.96
N ARG A 107 -27.39 16.69 -10.03
CA ARG A 107 -27.29 17.42 -8.77
C ARG A 107 -26.59 18.78 -8.92
N PHE A 108 -25.61 18.84 -9.82
CA PHE A 108 -24.78 20.00 -10.10
C PHE A 108 -24.89 20.38 -11.59
N PRO A 109 -26.03 20.96 -12.02
CA PRO A 109 -26.30 21.25 -13.43
C PRO A 109 -25.40 22.36 -14.01
N ALA A 110 -24.69 23.09 -13.16
CA ALA A 110 -23.74 24.14 -13.52
C ALA A 110 -22.38 23.89 -12.85
N GLY A 111 -21.31 24.42 -13.47
CA GLY A 111 -19.96 24.34 -12.93
C GLY A 111 -18.95 23.75 -13.93
N PRO A 112 -17.67 23.60 -13.53
CA PRO A 112 -16.58 23.22 -14.44
C PRO A 112 -16.65 21.77 -14.95
N LEU A 113 -17.52 20.94 -14.36
CA LEU A 113 -17.75 19.55 -14.77
C LEU A 113 -19.11 19.36 -15.44
N SER A 114 -19.96 20.38 -15.54
CA SER A 114 -21.26 20.22 -16.15
C SER A 114 -21.11 19.86 -17.63
N LEU A 115 -21.99 18.98 -18.12
CA LEU A 115 -22.07 18.77 -19.55
C LEU A 115 -22.49 20.09 -20.23
N PRO A 116 -21.83 20.49 -21.33
CA PRO A 116 -22.24 21.68 -22.11
C PRO A 116 -23.73 21.66 -22.51
N ALA A 117 -24.33 20.47 -22.56
CA ALA A 117 -25.71 20.22 -22.90
C ALA A 117 -26.72 20.24 -21.75
N ALA A 118 -26.31 20.51 -20.52
CA ALA A 118 -27.25 20.80 -19.44
C ALA A 118 -28.11 22.05 -19.76
N VAL A 119 -27.63 22.91 -20.69
CA VAL A 119 -28.35 24.05 -21.26
C VAL A 119 -28.37 23.90 -22.80
N PRO A 120 -29.39 23.22 -23.39
CA PRO A 120 -29.41 22.84 -24.81
C PRO A 120 -29.30 23.98 -25.83
N THR A 121 -29.55 25.23 -25.41
CA THR A 121 -29.49 26.43 -26.26
C THR A 121 -28.07 26.99 -26.45
N ALA A 122 -27.04 26.42 -25.80
CA ALA A 122 -25.70 27.00 -25.73
C ALA A 122 -24.60 26.23 -26.48
N VAL A 123 -24.94 25.16 -27.22
CA VAL A 123 -23.95 24.33 -27.94
C VAL A 123 -23.96 24.68 -29.44
N ASP A 124 -22.92 25.36 -29.92
CA ASP A 124 -22.66 25.58 -31.35
C ASP A 124 -21.57 24.60 -31.89
N GLU A 125 -21.27 24.60 -33.19
CA GLU A 125 -20.31 23.66 -33.80
C GLU A 125 -18.88 23.78 -33.24
N HIS A 126 -18.49 24.93 -32.69
CA HIS A 126 -17.16 25.23 -32.15
C HIS A 126 -17.15 25.23 -30.61
N THR A 127 -18.25 25.63 -29.99
CA THR A 127 -18.45 25.75 -28.55
C THR A 127 -18.90 24.42 -27.95
N GLY A 128 -17.96 23.75 -27.25
CA GLY A 128 -18.25 22.53 -26.48
C GLY A 128 -17.31 21.36 -26.74
N ARG A 129 -16.52 21.36 -27.83
CA ARG A 129 -15.54 20.29 -28.11
C ARG A 129 -14.41 20.28 -27.07
N ASP A 130 -13.78 21.43 -26.86
CA ASP A 130 -12.68 21.59 -25.90
C ASP A 130 -13.18 21.46 -24.46
N GLU A 131 -14.36 22.00 -24.14
CA GLU A 131 -14.98 21.82 -22.82
C GLU A 131 -15.32 20.36 -22.53
N LEU A 132 -15.83 19.60 -23.51
CA LEU A 132 -16.07 18.17 -23.32
C LEU A 132 -14.75 17.40 -23.15
N CYS A 133 -13.70 17.76 -23.91
CA CYS A 133 -12.38 17.15 -23.75
C CYS A 133 -11.77 17.46 -22.38
N LYS A 134 -11.84 18.72 -21.93
CA LYS A 134 -11.41 19.16 -20.60
C LYS A 134 -12.18 18.44 -19.50
N ARG A 135 -13.50 18.34 -19.62
CA ARG A 135 -14.35 17.53 -18.71
C ARG A 135 -13.90 16.07 -18.70
N GLN A 136 -13.60 15.49 -19.86
CA GLN A 136 -13.14 14.11 -19.97
C GLN A 136 -11.81 13.88 -19.25
N VAL A 137 -10.88 14.83 -19.34
CA VAL A 137 -9.62 14.81 -18.58
C VAL A 137 -9.89 14.90 -17.08
N ALA A 138 -10.70 15.88 -16.65
CA ALA A 138 -11.05 16.07 -15.24
C ALA A 138 -11.75 14.84 -14.64
N ARG A 139 -12.71 14.25 -15.36
CA ARG A 139 -13.40 13.02 -14.98
C ARG A 139 -12.43 11.86 -14.76
N THR A 140 -11.45 11.74 -15.64
CA THR A 140 -10.45 10.66 -15.59
C THR A 140 -9.53 10.83 -14.39
N LEU A 141 -9.06 12.06 -14.15
CA LEU A 141 -8.22 12.39 -12.99
C LEU A 141 -8.96 12.18 -11.68
N LEU A 142 -10.14 12.77 -11.50
CA LEU A 142 -10.92 12.61 -10.28
C LEU A 142 -11.29 11.15 -10.03
N GLY A 143 -11.74 10.45 -11.08
CA GLY A 143 -12.05 9.02 -10.97
C GLY A 143 -10.83 8.18 -10.60
N GLN A 144 -9.64 8.51 -11.11
CA GLN A 144 -8.40 7.84 -10.73
C GLN A 144 -8.01 8.17 -9.29
N THR A 145 -8.08 9.43 -8.88
CA THR A 145 -7.85 9.85 -7.49
C THR A 145 -8.76 9.07 -6.54
N PHE A 146 -10.07 9.04 -6.80
CA PHE A 146 -11.03 8.32 -5.95
C PHE A 146 -10.72 6.83 -5.80
N ARG A 147 -10.11 6.19 -6.82
CA ARG A 147 -9.73 4.77 -6.77
C ARG A 147 -8.40 4.50 -6.08
N LEU A 148 -7.53 5.49 -6.04
CA LEU A 148 -6.16 5.33 -5.56
C LEU A 148 -5.95 5.92 -4.16
N THR A 149 -6.89 6.70 -3.64
CA THR A 149 -6.86 7.26 -2.30
C THR A 149 -7.88 6.58 -1.38
N ASP A 150 -7.87 6.96 -0.11
CA ASP A 150 -8.83 6.49 0.91
C ASP A 150 -10.29 6.77 0.53
N THR A 151 -10.54 7.65 -0.43
CA THR A 151 -11.86 7.88 -1.03
C THR A 151 -12.49 6.61 -1.61
N LEU A 152 -11.69 5.59 -1.92
CA LEU A 152 -12.22 4.29 -2.32
C LEU A 152 -13.03 3.63 -1.19
N LEU A 153 -12.62 3.80 0.07
CA LEU A 153 -13.36 3.33 1.23
C LEU A 153 -14.68 4.09 1.37
N ASP A 154 -14.67 5.40 1.16
CA ASP A 154 -15.90 6.21 1.18
C ASP A 154 -16.88 5.76 0.09
N VAL A 155 -16.37 5.45 -1.11
CA VAL A 155 -17.14 4.87 -2.21
C VAL A 155 -17.69 3.50 -1.83
N PHE A 156 -16.90 2.65 -1.18
CA PHE A 156 -17.34 1.33 -0.70
C PHE A 156 -18.46 1.45 0.34
N PHE A 157 -18.31 2.31 1.35
CA PHE A 157 -19.34 2.51 2.37
C PHE A 157 -20.62 3.12 1.80
N ALA A 158 -20.52 4.01 0.82
CA ALA A 158 -21.68 4.52 0.10
C ALA A 158 -22.41 3.41 -0.67
N ASP A 159 -21.68 2.45 -1.26
CA ASP A 159 -22.27 1.29 -1.94
C ASP A 159 -22.96 0.34 -0.96
N GLU A 160 -22.30 -0.03 0.15
CA GLU A 160 -22.88 -0.86 1.20
C GLU A 160 -24.16 -0.23 1.78
N ALA A 161 -24.13 1.07 2.07
CA ALA A 161 -25.29 1.81 2.58
C ALA A 161 -26.44 1.87 1.55
N ALA A 162 -26.11 2.03 0.26
CA ALA A 162 -27.09 2.01 -0.82
C ALA A 162 -27.73 0.63 -0.97
N GLN A 163 -26.95 -0.44 -0.88
CA GLN A 163 -27.45 -1.82 -0.92
C GLN A 163 -28.40 -2.12 0.24
N ALA A 164 -28.03 -1.73 1.47
CA ALA A 164 -28.85 -1.91 2.66
C ALA A 164 -30.20 -1.16 2.57
N SER A 165 -30.19 0.04 2.00
CA SER A 165 -31.38 0.91 1.88
C SER A 165 -32.18 0.70 0.59
N ARG A 166 -31.71 -0.15 -0.33
CA ARG A 166 -32.21 -0.31 -1.71
C ARG A 166 -32.28 1.01 -2.49
N GLU A 167 -31.29 1.85 -2.29
CA GLU A 167 -31.16 3.14 -2.96
C GLU A 167 -30.05 3.11 -4.03
N ASP A 168 -29.96 4.19 -4.81
CA ASP A 168 -28.90 4.34 -5.80
C ASP A 168 -27.56 4.72 -5.14
N PHE A 169 -26.53 3.93 -5.42
CA PHE A 169 -25.15 4.17 -5.01
C PHE A 169 -24.68 5.59 -5.36
N ALA A 170 -24.94 6.04 -6.60
CA ALA A 170 -24.43 7.33 -7.05
C ALA A 170 -25.07 8.49 -6.26
N GLY A 171 -26.39 8.44 -6.04
CA GLY A 171 -27.10 9.39 -5.17
C GLY A 171 -26.53 9.42 -3.74
N ARG A 172 -26.38 8.24 -3.13
CA ARG A 172 -25.85 8.10 -1.76
C ARG A 172 -24.44 8.65 -1.59
N PHE A 173 -23.55 8.33 -2.53
CA PHE A 173 -22.19 8.87 -2.51
C PHE A 173 -22.20 10.40 -2.65
N LEU A 174 -23.05 10.97 -3.50
CA LEU A 174 -23.16 12.42 -3.65
C LEU A 174 -23.80 13.12 -2.46
N ASP A 175 -24.72 12.47 -1.76
CA ASP A 175 -25.26 12.96 -0.48
C ASP A 175 -24.18 13.01 0.59
N TRP A 176 -23.41 11.94 0.75
CA TRP A 176 -22.24 11.93 1.63
C TRP A 176 -21.23 12.99 1.21
N LEU A 177 -20.88 13.06 -0.07
CA LEU A 177 -19.92 14.01 -0.60
C LEU A 177 -20.39 15.46 -0.42
N SER A 178 -21.71 15.72 -0.30
CA SER A 178 -22.26 17.05 -0.02
C SER A 178 -22.39 17.36 1.48
N SER A 179 -22.12 16.39 2.36
CA SER A 179 -22.32 16.52 3.81
C SER A 179 -21.20 17.29 4.51
N GLU A 180 -21.39 17.61 5.80
CA GLU A 180 -20.37 18.25 6.64
C GLU A 180 -19.34 17.26 7.24
N ASP A 181 -19.41 16.00 6.83
CA ASP A 181 -18.43 14.98 7.19
C ASP A 181 -17.00 15.47 6.88
N PRO A 182 -16.03 15.29 7.79
CA PRO A 182 -14.66 15.73 7.56
C PRO A 182 -14.00 15.11 6.33
N GLY A 183 -14.22 13.82 6.06
CA GLY A 183 -13.71 13.13 4.89
C GLY A 183 -14.32 13.71 3.61
N ALA A 184 -15.65 13.89 3.61
CA ALA A 184 -16.35 14.53 2.49
C ALA A 184 -15.83 15.95 2.22
N ARG A 185 -15.60 16.78 3.26
CA ARG A 185 -15.02 18.12 3.13
C ARG A 185 -13.62 18.08 2.51
N GLN A 186 -12.77 17.14 2.92
CA GLN A 186 -11.45 16.98 2.35
C GLN A 186 -11.50 16.57 0.87
N VAL A 187 -12.34 15.58 0.52
CA VAL A 187 -12.50 15.14 -0.87
C VAL A 187 -13.06 16.26 -1.75
N ARG A 188 -14.04 17.04 -1.27
CA ARG A 188 -14.54 18.23 -1.96
C ARG A 188 -13.45 19.27 -2.17
N HIS A 189 -12.62 19.51 -1.16
CA HIS A 189 -11.48 20.43 -1.26
C HIS A 189 -10.50 19.97 -2.35
N ASP A 190 -10.08 18.70 -2.31
CA ASP A 190 -9.15 18.13 -3.29
C ASP A 190 -9.73 18.20 -4.71
N CYS A 191 -11.02 17.87 -4.88
CA CYS A 191 -11.72 18.01 -6.17
C CYS A 191 -11.72 19.45 -6.67
N THR A 192 -11.97 20.42 -5.78
CA THR A 192 -11.98 21.84 -6.13
C THR A 192 -10.60 22.28 -6.60
N GLN A 193 -9.53 21.87 -5.92
CA GLN A 193 -8.16 22.18 -6.31
C GLN A 193 -7.78 21.54 -7.65
N TRP A 194 -8.16 20.28 -7.87
CA TRP A 194 -7.97 19.60 -9.16
C TRP A 194 -8.64 20.35 -10.31
N LEU A 195 -9.86 20.81 -10.12
CA LEU A 195 -10.65 21.47 -11.16
C LEU A 195 -10.18 22.91 -11.40
N ALA A 196 -9.92 23.68 -10.35
CA ALA A 196 -9.49 25.07 -10.44
C ALA A 196 -8.11 25.20 -11.11
N HIS A 197 -7.23 24.21 -10.89
CA HIS A 197 -5.86 24.23 -11.39
C HIS A 197 -5.57 23.15 -12.43
N LEU A 198 -6.61 22.61 -13.09
CA LEU A 198 -6.51 21.46 -13.98
C LEU A 198 -5.41 21.61 -15.04
N ARG A 199 -5.37 22.76 -15.74
CA ARG A 199 -4.37 23.01 -16.79
C ARG A 199 -2.95 23.08 -16.21
N LEU A 200 -2.79 23.79 -15.10
CA LEU A 200 -1.51 23.95 -14.42
C LEU A 200 -0.96 22.59 -13.96
N ILE A 201 -1.81 21.74 -13.38
CA ILE A 201 -1.42 20.40 -12.93
C ILE A 201 -1.06 19.51 -14.12
N VAL A 202 -1.90 19.52 -15.17
CA VAL A 202 -1.67 18.69 -16.36
C VAL A 202 -0.37 19.08 -17.07
N ASP A 203 -0.04 20.37 -17.13
CA ASP A 203 1.19 20.83 -17.78
C ASP A 203 2.43 20.67 -16.89
N GLY A 204 2.32 20.97 -15.60
CA GLY A 204 3.46 21.00 -14.68
C GLY A 204 3.81 19.67 -14.01
N CYS A 205 2.81 18.80 -13.82
CA CYS A 205 2.93 17.58 -13.01
C CYS A 205 2.70 16.31 -13.81
N LEU A 206 1.86 16.40 -14.84
CA LEU A 206 1.53 15.29 -15.73
C LEU A 206 2.23 15.54 -17.08
N ASP A 207 2.42 14.51 -17.89
CA ASP A 207 3.05 14.67 -19.22
C ASP A 207 2.07 15.29 -20.24
N GLY A 208 1.56 16.48 -19.89
CA GLY A 208 0.52 17.21 -20.62
C GLY A 208 0.98 18.51 -21.30
N ALA A 209 2.18 18.99 -20.96
CA ALA A 209 2.72 20.27 -21.47
C ALA A 209 2.65 20.35 -23.01
N GLY A 210 2.10 21.45 -23.52
CA GLY A 210 1.98 21.71 -24.96
C GLY A 210 0.91 20.89 -25.69
N ARG A 211 0.26 19.92 -25.03
CA ARG A 211 -0.77 19.06 -25.64
C ARG A 211 -2.15 19.73 -25.53
N PRO A 212 -2.97 19.74 -26.59
CA PRO A 212 -4.34 20.27 -26.55
C PRO A 212 -5.27 19.32 -25.78
N TRP A 213 -6.41 19.83 -25.28
CA TRP A 213 -7.39 19.03 -24.52
C TRP A 213 -7.87 17.80 -25.28
N ARG A 214 -8.03 17.90 -26.60
CA ARG A 214 -8.41 16.77 -27.47
C ARG A 214 -7.43 15.60 -27.43
N GLU A 215 -6.15 15.88 -27.25
CA GLU A 215 -5.14 14.83 -27.14
C GLU A 215 -5.12 14.26 -25.72
N LEU A 216 -5.23 15.13 -24.71
CA LEU A 216 -5.23 14.75 -23.30
C LEU A 216 -6.47 13.92 -22.91
N SER A 217 -7.63 14.18 -23.52
CA SER A 217 -8.87 13.45 -23.26
C SER A 217 -8.83 11.98 -23.68
N ARG A 218 -7.80 11.60 -24.44
CA ARG A 218 -7.53 10.22 -24.87
C ARG A 218 -6.93 9.37 -23.76
N GLU A 219 -6.29 9.99 -22.78
CA GLU A 219 -5.68 9.28 -21.66
C GLU A 219 -6.77 8.67 -20.79
N GLU A 220 -6.74 7.35 -20.59
CA GLU A 220 -7.66 6.64 -19.69
C GLU A 220 -7.15 6.59 -18.25
N SER A 221 -5.85 6.85 -18.07
CA SER A 221 -5.19 6.91 -16.78
C SER A 221 -3.89 7.71 -16.88
N TRP A 222 -3.45 8.25 -15.76
CA TRP A 222 -2.22 9.01 -15.62
C TRP A 222 -1.24 8.21 -14.78
N SER A 223 -0.23 7.62 -15.44
CA SER A 223 0.72 6.71 -14.80
C SER A 223 1.51 7.35 -13.67
N GLN A 224 1.69 8.67 -13.74
CA GLN A 224 2.37 9.50 -12.75
C GLN A 224 1.66 9.49 -11.40
N LEU A 225 0.36 9.14 -11.34
CA LEU A 225 -0.45 9.14 -10.12
C LEU A 225 -0.62 7.75 -9.48
N PHE A 226 -0.04 6.69 -10.06
CA PHE A 226 -0.15 5.35 -9.48
C PHE A 226 0.68 5.18 -8.20
N ASN A 227 0.25 4.24 -7.35
CA ASN A 227 0.85 3.91 -6.07
C ASN A 227 1.05 5.14 -5.16
N PRO A 228 0.02 5.97 -4.96
CA PRO A 228 0.16 7.10 -4.06
C PRO A 228 0.43 6.60 -2.64
N MET A 229 1.27 7.31 -1.92
CA MET A 229 1.49 7.10 -0.48
C MET A 229 1.11 8.39 0.24
N ALA A 230 0.52 8.31 1.43
CA ALA A 230 0.18 9.51 2.20
C ALA A 230 1.42 10.35 2.56
N VAL A 231 2.49 9.64 2.95
CA VAL A 231 3.80 10.18 3.30
C VAL A 231 4.85 9.46 2.45
N LEU A 232 5.76 10.21 1.86
CA LEU A 232 6.78 9.65 0.97
C LEU A 232 8.19 10.12 1.35
N GLY A 233 9.11 9.16 1.53
CA GLY A 233 10.52 9.42 1.78
C GLY A 233 11.33 9.49 0.48
N VAL A 234 12.14 10.53 0.31
CA VAL A 234 13.03 10.70 -0.84
C VAL A 234 14.49 10.84 -0.39
N THR A 235 15.30 9.84 -0.72
CA THR A 235 16.73 9.77 -0.38
C THR A 235 17.61 9.66 -1.63
N GLY A 236 18.90 9.92 -1.47
CA GLY A 236 19.87 9.91 -2.57
C GLY A 236 20.08 8.50 -3.12
N GLY A 237 20.13 8.38 -4.45
CA GLY A 237 20.24 7.09 -5.14
C GLY A 237 18.91 6.38 -5.40
N SER A 238 17.78 6.89 -4.89
CA SER A 238 16.45 6.36 -5.23
C SER A 238 16.00 6.88 -6.61
N GLY A 239 15.75 5.96 -7.55
CA GLY A 239 15.14 6.30 -8.85
C GLY A 239 13.70 6.84 -8.74
N ALA A 240 13.11 6.81 -7.54
CA ALA A 240 11.73 7.19 -7.24
C ALA A 240 11.49 8.70 -7.05
N HIS A 241 12.54 9.53 -7.00
CA HIS A 241 12.43 10.97 -6.75
C HIS A 241 11.52 11.71 -7.75
N ARG A 242 11.51 11.31 -9.03
CA ARG A 242 10.74 12.00 -10.08
C ARG A 242 9.23 11.81 -9.93
N THR A 243 8.77 10.59 -9.65
CA THR A 243 7.35 10.30 -9.42
C THR A 243 6.89 10.97 -8.14
N ALA A 244 7.68 10.85 -7.07
CA ALA A 244 7.42 11.48 -5.77
C ALA A 244 7.14 12.99 -5.89
N THR A 245 8.04 13.71 -6.54
CA THR A 245 7.99 15.18 -6.70
C THR A 245 6.90 15.62 -7.69
N ARG A 246 6.55 14.79 -8.68
CA ARG A 246 5.38 15.04 -9.54
C ARG A 246 4.07 14.89 -8.78
N GLN A 247 3.91 13.83 -7.99
CA GLN A 247 2.70 13.58 -7.21
C GLN A 247 2.49 14.63 -6.10
N PHE A 248 3.56 15.01 -5.39
CA PHE A 248 3.50 16.02 -4.32
C PHE A 248 3.09 17.40 -4.84
N ARG A 249 3.32 17.68 -6.13
CA ARG A 249 2.84 18.89 -6.80
C ARG A 249 1.40 18.78 -7.31
N THR A 250 0.62 17.83 -6.83
CA THR A 250 -0.81 17.72 -7.12
C THR A 250 -1.59 17.86 -5.81
N PRO A 251 -2.89 18.23 -5.83
CA PRO A 251 -3.67 18.43 -4.60
C PRO A 251 -4.07 17.13 -3.90
N SER A 252 -3.60 15.97 -4.37
CA SER A 252 -3.86 14.67 -3.76
C SER A 252 -2.66 14.17 -2.93
N LEU A 253 -2.40 12.86 -2.95
CA LEU A 253 -1.27 12.25 -2.27
C LEU A 253 0.01 12.33 -3.11
N PRO A 254 1.20 12.36 -2.49
CA PRO A 254 1.46 12.47 -1.05
C PRO A 254 1.14 13.87 -0.50
N ARG A 255 0.63 13.94 0.73
CA ARG A 255 0.45 15.21 1.46
C ARG A 255 1.72 15.66 2.18
N VAL A 256 2.62 14.72 2.47
CA VAL A 256 3.89 14.99 3.15
C VAL A 256 5.01 14.30 2.39
N ILE A 257 6.07 15.05 2.09
CA ILE A 257 7.31 14.52 1.56
C ILE A 257 8.44 14.75 2.57
N VAL A 258 9.18 13.69 2.88
CA VAL A 258 10.35 13.73 3.76
C VAL A 258 11.57 13.53 2.88
N CYS A 259 12.44 14.52 2.80
CA CYS A 259 13.63 14.45 1.96
C CYS A 259 14.88 14.82 2.74
N THR A 260 16.00 14.21 2.35
CA THR A 260 17.32 14.70 2.74
C THR A 260 17.74 15.82 1.78
N ASP A 261 19.00 16.23 1.83
CA ASP A 261 19.58 17.27 0.98
C ASP A 261 19.54 16.96 -0.54
N THR A 262 18.90 15.87 -0.95
CA THR A 262 18.79 15.38 -2.33
C THR A 262 17.81 16.17 -3.19
N LEU A 263 16.85 16.88 -2.59
CA LEU A 263 15.92 17.77 -3.29
C LEU A 263 16.36 19.25 -3.26
N LYS A 264 17.59 19.53 -2.80
CA LYS A 264 18.13 20.89 -2.75
C LYS A 264 18.32 21.55 -4.11
N GLU A 265 18.55 20.77 -5.17
CA GLU A 265 18.87 21.25 -6.51
C GLU A 265 17.97 20.61 -7.57
N GLY A 266 17.54 21.41 -8.56
CA GLY A 266 16.84 20.91 -9.74
C GLY A 266 15.40 20.40 -9.56
N VAL A 267 14.75 20.64 -8.41
CA VAL A 267 13.37 20.19 -8.13
C VAL A 267 12.46 21.35 -7.76
N ASP A 268 11.20 21.24 -8.16
CA ASP A 268 10.10 22.16 -7.82
C ASP A 268 9.12 21.47 -6.89
N LEU A 269 8.70 22.15 -5.82
CA LEU A 269 7.71 21.65 -4.85
C LEU A 269 6.57 22.66 -4.57
N HIS A 270 6.60 23.82 -5.23
CA HIS A 270 5.80 25.01 -4.94
C HIS A 270 4.29 24.91 -5.20
N LEU A 271 3.84 24.05 -6.13
CA LEU A 271 2.48 24.13 -6.66
C LEU A 271 1.36 23.92 -5.63
N PHE A 272 1.54 23.01 -4.67
CA PHE A 272 0.54 22.70 -3.62
C PHE A 272 1.19 22.52 -2.24
N CYS A 273 2.30 23.21 -2.00
CA CYS A 273 2.97 23.23 -0.71
C CYS A 273 2.83 24.62 -0.08
N ASP A 274 2.30 24.66 1.14
CA ASP A 274 2.16 25.85 1.97
C ASP A 274 2.87 25.72 3.34
N ARG A 275 3.59 24.61 3.56
CA ARG A 275 4.32 24.35 4.79
C ARG A 275 5.63 23.61 4.56
N VAL A 276 6.70 24.12 5.17
CA VAL A 276 8.04 23.53 5.14
C VAL A 276 8.53 23.33 6.57
N LEU A 277 9.02 22.14 6.89
CA LEU A 277 9.65 21.84 8.18
C LEU A 277 11.10 21.46 7.96
N HIS A 278 12.02 22.24 8.53
CA HIS A 278 13.45 21.97 8.49
C HIS A 278 13.91 21.22 9.75
N TYR A 279 13.85 19.89 9.68
CA TYR A 279 14.40 19.02 10.71
C TYR A 279 15.92 18.95 10.59
N GLY A 280 16.63 19.59 11.53
CA GLY A 280 18.05 19.89 11.44
C GLY A 280 18.31 21.18 10.65
N VAL A 281 18.83 22.20 11.34
CA VAL A 281 19.06 23.53 10.74
C VAL A 281 20.26 23.49 9.79
N ALA A 282 20.12 24.10 8.62
CA ALA A 282 21.25 24.26 7.70
C ALA A 282 22.34 25.16 8.30
N TRP A 283 23.59 24.93 7.93
CA TRP A 283 24.74 25.66 8.50
C TRP A 283 24.80 27.13 8.08
N THR A 284 24.12 27.51 6.99
CA THR A 284 24.13 28.86 6.43
C THR A 284 22.72 29.35 6.08
N SER A 285 22.52 30.67 6.06
CA SER A 285 21.25 31.29 5.62
C SER A 285 21.00 31.07 4.13
N GLY A 286 22.06 31.03 3.30
CA GLY A 286 21.93 30.75 1.87
C GLY A 286 21.39 29.34 1.59
N ASP A 287 21.80 28.34 2.37
CA ASP A 287 21.27 26.98 2.25
C ASP A 287 19.78 26.90 2.60
N LEU A 288 19.32 27.71 3.57
CA LEU A 288 17.89 27.80 3.90
C LEU A 288 17.10 28.46 2.79
N GLU A 289 17.58 29.60 2.27
CA GLU A 289 16.92 30.31 1.18
C GLU A 289 16.78 29.43 -0.07
N GLN A 290 17.82 28.66 -0.40
CA GLN A 290 17.75 27.70 -1.52
C GLN A 290 16.74 26.57 -1.29
N ARG A 291 16.50 26.14 -0.04
CA ARG A 291 15.52 25.11 0.31
C ARG A 291 14.11 25.67 0.31
N VAL A 292 13.88 26.80 0.97
CA VAL A 292 12.57 27.49 1.01
C VAL A 292 12.18 27.92 -0.39
N GLY A 293 13.12 28.44 -1.18
CA GLY A 293 12.93 28.79 -2.59
C GLY A 293 12.62 27.61 -3.52
N ARG A 294 12.46 26.38 -3.04
CA ARG A 294 11.85 25.25 -3.79
C ARG A 294 10.32 25.26 -3.72
N VAL A 295 9.79 25.90 -2.69
CA VAL A 295 8.37 26.07 -2.39
C VAL A 295 7.92 27.50 -2.65
N ASP A 296 8.75 28.48 -2.28
CA ASP A 296 8.51 29.89 -2.57
C ASP A 296 8.99 30.22 -4.00
N ARG A 297 8.07 30.11 -4.97
CA ARG A 297 8.30 30.34 -6.41
C ARG A 297 7.05 30.91 -7.08
N PHE A 298 7.24 31.41 -8.31
CA PHE A 298 6.12 31.67 -9.23
C PHE A 298 5.22 30.45 -9.38
N PHE A 299 3.92 30.70 -9.45
CA PHE A 299 2.84 29.72 -9.40
C PHE A 299 2.75 28.92 -8.10
N SER A 300 3.40 29.34 -7.01
CA SER A 300 3.25 28.67 -5.71
C SER A 300 1.80 28.73 -5.21
N GLN A 301 1.44 27.80 -4.33
CA GLN A 301 0.12 27.82 -3.71
C GLN A 301 -0.16 29.14 -2.98
N ILE A 302 0.86 29.71 -2.33
CA ILE A 302 0.76 30.97 -1.59
C ILE A 302 0.59 32.16 -2.52
N GLU A 303 1.41 32.28 -3.57
CA GLU A 303 1.26 33.35 -4.57
C GLU A 303 -0.14 33.31 -5.22
N ARG A 304 -0.64 32.11 -5.57
CA ARG A 304 -1.99 31.97 -6.13
C ARG A 304 -3.08 32.38 -5.15
N ARG A 305 -2.92 32.11 -3.86
CA ARG A 305 -3.85 32.52 -2.81
C ARG A 305 -3.80 34.03 -2.56
N LEU A 306 -2.61 34.63 -2.53
CA LEU A 306 -2.40 36.08 -2.38
C LEU A 306 -2.94 36.89 -3.57
N SER A 307 -2.77 36.34 -4.79
CA SER A 307 -3.23 36.98 -6.02
C SER A 307 -4.75 36.83 -6.24
N ALA A 308 -5.44 36.04 -5.42
CA ALA A 308 -6.88 35.86 -5.53
C ALA A 308 -7.63 37.11 -5.05
N GLU A 309 -8.67 37.52 -5.78
CA GLU A 309 -9.51 38.64 -5.37
C GLU A 309 -10.17 38.37 -4.02
N GLY A 310 -10.00 39.30 -3.07
CA GLY A 310 -10.53 39.15 -1.71
C GLY A 310 -9.74 38.17 -0.83
N ALA A 311 -8.48 37.85 -1.19
CA ALA A 311 -7.59 37.07 -0.35
C ALA A 311 -7.55 37.61 1.08
N PRO A 312 -7.70 36.75 2.10
CA PRO A 312 -7.59 37.20 3.48
C PRO A 312 -6.15 37.64 3.78
N PRO A 313 -5.95 38.59 4.70
CA PRO A 313 -4.64 39.21 4.94
C PRO A 313 -3.61 38.26 5.58
N ASP A 314 -4.00 37.04 5.95
CA ASP A 314 -3.23 36.05 6.72
C ASP A 314 -2.74 34.85 5.88
N VAL A 315 -2.71 34.97 4.54
CA VAL A 315 -2.16 33.92 3.68
C VAL A 315 -0.63 33.89 3.83
N GLU A 316 -0.10 32.86 4.48
CA GLU A 316 1.33 32.73 4.79
C GLU A 316 1.93 31.40 4.32
N LEU A 317 3.22 31.42 3.96
CA LEU A 317 4.04 30.21 3.83
C LEU A 317 4.61 29.85 5.21
N HIS A 318 4.22 28.71 5.77
CA HIS A 318 4.66 28.32 7.11
C HIS A 318 6.02 27.61 7.05
N VAL A 319 7.09 28.28 7.49
CA VAL A 319 8.44 27.67 7.61
C VAL A 319 8.77 27.41 9.07
N GLY A 320 8.87 26.14 9.44
CA GLY A 320 9.13 25.69 10.82
C GLY A 320 10.53 25.09 11.01
N TYR A 321 11.13 25.39 12.16
CA TYR A 321 12.44 24.85 12.59
C TYR A 321 12.28 24.07 13.90
N PRO A 322 11.76 22.82 13.85
CA PRO A 322 11.63 21.99 15.04
C PRO A 322 13.02 21.75 15.66
N HIS A 323 13.14 22.00 16.97
CA HIS A 323 14.38 21.84 17.72
C HIS A 323 14.08 21.44 19.16
N VAL A 324 15.03 20.78 19.83
CA VAL A 324 14.91 20.46 21.25
C VAL A 324 15.27 21.69 22.08
N VAL A 325 14.32 22.17 22.90
CA VAL A 325 14.41 23.44 23.66
C VAL A 325 15.66 23.51 24.55
N SER A 326 16.02 22.39 25.20
CA SER A 326 17.18 22.28 26.10
C SER A 326 18.38 21.63 25.42
N SER A 327 18.69 22.05 24.19
CA SER A 327 19.81 21.51 23.41
C SER A 327 20.59 22.61 22.68
N LEU A 328 21.76 22.23 22.16
CA LEU A 328 22.60 23.11 21.33
C LEU A 328 21.89 23.55 20.03
N GLU A 329 20.86 22.81 19.58
CA GLU A 329 20.08 23.12 18.39
C GLU A 329 19.39 24.47 18.50
N ARG A 330 18.87 24.83 19.68
CA ARG A 330 18.24 26.13 19.91
C ARG A 330 19.16 27.29 19.50
N GLY A 331 20.39 27.27 19.99
CA GLY A 331 21.38 28.30 19.66
C GLY A 331 21.82 28.26 18.19
N GLN A 332 21.70 27.12 17.50
CA GLN A 332 21.93 27.03 16.05
C GLN A 332 20.78 27.67 15.27
N VAL A 333 19.53 27.34 15.60
CA VAL A 333 18.31 27.94 15.02
C VAL A 333 18.35 29.46 15.16
N GLU A 334 18.54 29.97 16.39
CA GLU A 334 18.56 31.40 16.69
C GLU A 334 19.63 32.14 15.86
N ARG A 335 20.84 31.59 15.75
CA ARG A 335 21.92 32.21 14.96
C ARG A 335 21.66 32.23 13.46
N VAL A 336 21.08 31.16 12.92
CA VAL A 336 20.81 31.07 11.48
C VAL A 336 19.66 32.00 11.10
N ILE A 337 18.61 32.06 11.92
CA ILE A 337 17.50 33.02 11.78
C ILE A 337 18.02 34.46 11.83
N GLU A 338 18.88 34.80 12.79
CA GLU A 338 19.46 36.14 12.89
C GLU A 338 20.29 36.51 11.65
N ARG A 339 21.05 35.55 11.11
CA ARG A 339 21.80 35.77 9.86
C ARG A 339 20.89 35.95 8.66
N GLN A 340 19.78 35.21 8.59
CA GLN A 340 18.78 35.36 7.53
C GLN A 340 18.15 36.76 7.57
N ARG A 341 17.68 37.22 8.74
CA ARG A 341 17.15 38.59 8.92
C ARG A 341 18.12 39.67 8.44
N ARG A 342 19.41 39.54 8.79
CA ARG A 342 20.44 40.49 8.34
C ARG A 342 20.66 40.45 6.84
N ALA A 343 20.62 39.27 6.22
CA ALA A 343 20.76 39.13 4.77
C ALA A 343 19.56 39.74 4.04
N GLU A 344 18.33 39.50 4.52
CA GLU A 344 17.10 40.08 3.96
C GLU A 344 17.12 41.61 4.06
N LEU A 345 17.47 42.18 5.22
CA LEU A 345 17.60 43.64 5.39
C LEU A 345 18.61 44.28 4.43
N LEU A 346 19.68 43.56 4.06
CA LEU A 346 20.66 44.03 3.07
C LEU A 346 20.09 43.97 1.64
N MET A 347 19.22 43.00 1.35
CA MET A 347 18.56 42.84 0.06
C MET A 347 17.39 43.83 -0.13
N ASP A 348 16.65 44.16 0.94
CA ASP A 348 15.55 45.15 0.95
C ASP A 348 16.03 46.62 0.98
N SER A 349 17.33 46.84 0.85
CA SER A 349 17.90 48.19 0.72
C SER A 349 17.33 48.89 -0.52
N PRO A 350 16.97 50.20 -0.45
CA PRO A 350 16.32 50.96 -1.53
C PRO A 350 17.10 51.07 -2.86
N LEU A 351 18.29 50.47 -2.93
CA LEU A 351 19.06 50.28 -4.17
C LEU A 351 18.55 49.10 -5.03
N ALA A 352 17.70 48.20 -4.49
CA ALA A 352 17.27 46.95 -5.16
C ALA A 352 15.89 47.02 -5.85
N GLY A 353 15.07 48.05 -5.63
CA GLY A 353 13.92 48.37 -6.49
C GLY A 353 12.76 47.37 -6.53
N THR A 354 12.54 46.55 -5.50
CA THR A 354 11.44 45.56 -5.45
C THR A 354 10.36 45.89 -4.41
N SER A 355 9.14 45.42 -4.67
CA SER A 355 7.98 45.50 -3.77
C SER A 355 8.28 44.91 -2.39
N LYS A 356 7.81 45.58 -1.32
CA LYS A 356 7.95 45.09 0.06
C LYS A 356 7.12 43.82 0.26
N GLU A 357 7.79 42.68 0.41
CA GLU A 357 7.23 41.50 1.07
C GLU A 357 7.45 41.63 2.59
N GLU A 358 6.42 41.39 3.40
CA GLU A 358 6.52 41.43 4.86
C GLU A 358 6.65 39.99 5.38
N ARG A 359 7.80 39.65 5.98
CA ARG A 359 8.08 38.34 6.58
C ARG A 359 8.12 38.49 8.10
N ASP A 360 7.18 37.89 8.82
CA ASP A 360 7.25 37.82 10.30
C ASP A 360 7.96 36.52 10.75
N LEU A 361 8.83 36.63 11.76
CA LEU A 361 9.72 35.54 12.18
C LEU A 361 9.65 35.36 13.70
N VAL A 362 8.79 34.46 14.16
CA VAL A 362 8.56 34.22 15.58
C VAL A 362 9.47 33.12 16.12
N VAL A 363 10.41 33.47 16.99
CA VAL A 363 11.26 32.50 17.70
C VAL A 363 10.58 32.07 19.00
N GLY A 364 10.40 30.77 19.20
CA GLY A 364 9.74 30.22 20.39
C GLY A 364 8.22 30.06 20.28
N ALA A 365 7.66 30.17 19.07
CA ALA A 365 6.27 29.82 18.81
C ALA A 365 6.01 28.35 19.20
N GLN A 366 5.12 28.12 20.16
CA GLN A 366 4.51 26.80 20.32
C GLN A 366 3.50 26.64 19.20
N ALA A 367 3.59 25.54 18.43
CA ALA A 367 2.55 25.24 17.46
C ALA A 367 1.19 25.29 18.17
N PRO A 368 0.17 25.98 17.61
CA PRO A 368 -1.16 25.90 18.19
C PRO A 368 -1.49 24.41 18.33
N ARG A 369 -1.90 23.98 19.52
CA ARG A 369 -2.47 22.65 19.70
C ARG A 369 -3.66 22.61 18.76
N SER A 370 -3.50 22.08 17.55
CA SER A 370 -4.63 21.58 16.79
C SER A 370 -5.35 20.66 17.76
N GLU A 371 -6.66 20.81 17.91
CA GLU A 371 -7.46 19.78 18.55
C GLU A 371 -6.91 18.46 18.03
N GLN A 372 -6.34 17.64 18.93
CA GLN A 372 -6.05 16.27 18.59
C GLN A 372 -7.40 15.68 18.25
N ARG A 373 -7.77 15.73 16.98
CA ARG A 373 -8.57 14.66 16.43
C ARG A 373 -7.65 13.48 16.57
N THR A 374 -7.81 12.79 17.68
CA THR A 374 -7.51 11.37 17.77
C THR A 374 -8.25 10.79 16.58
N LEU A 375 -7.55 10.65 15.44
CA LEU A 375 -7.92 9.62 14.50
C LEU A 375 -7.91 8.39 15.39
N GLU A 376 -9.09 7.83 15.66
CA GLU A 376 -9.11 6.49 16.20
C GLU A 376 -8.21 5.71 15.27
N PRO A 377 -7.11 5.13 15.78
CA PRO A 377 -6.26 4.29 14.96
C PRO A 377 -7.21 3.33 14.26
N TYR A 378 -7.06 3.22 12.94
CA TYR A 378 -7.51 2.04 12.21
C TYR A 378 -7.36 0.86 13.16
N ARG A 379 -8.47 0.29 13.65
CA ARG A 379 -8.40 -0.94 14.43
C ARG A 379 -7.95 -1.98 13.42
N PRO A 380 -6.69 -2.44 13.45
CA PRO A 380 -6.38 -3.66 12.75
C PRO A 380 -7.35 -4.69 13.33
N HIS A 381 -7.82 -5.64 12.53
CA HIS A 381 -8.48 -6.82 13.09
C HIS A 381 -7.72 -7.25 14.35
N ASP A 382 -8.44 -7.45 15.45
CA ASP A 382 -7.93 -7.60 16.81
C ASP A 382 -6.77 -8.61 16.90
N PHE A 383 -5.55 -8.14 16.65
CA PHE A 383 -4.33 -8.86 16.91
C PHE A 383 -3.58 -8.06 17.97
N PRO A 384 -3.21 -8.68 19.10
CA PRO A 384 -2.37 -8.06 20.10
C PRO A 384 -1.07 -7.56 19.47
N GLU A 385 -0.91 -6.24 19.35
CA GLU A 385 0.37 -5.62 19.07
C GLU A 385 1.08 -5.37 20.41
N GLU A 386 2.19 -6.06 20.65
CA GLU A 386 3.11 -5.64 21.71
C GLU A 386 3.83 -4.38 21.24
N GLY A 387 3.66 -3.28 21.99
CA GLY A 387 4.41 -2.06 21.77
C GLY A 387 5.90 -2.30 22.03
N HIS A 388 6.68 -2.50 20.97
CA HIS A 388 8.13 -2.58 21.10
C HIS A 388 8.73 -1.18 21.26
N GLY A 389 9.51 -0.98 22.32
CA GLY A 389 10.29 0.24 22.49
C GLY A 389 11.28 0.40 21.34
N VAL A 390 11.31 1.57 20.70
CA VAL A 390 12.35 1.87 19.70
C VAL A 390 13.68 1.99 20.44
N VAL A 391 14.51 0.95 20.36
CA VAL A 391 15.84 0.95 20.98
C VAL A 391 16.82 1.72 20.10
N SER A 392 17.32 2.85 20.61
CA SER A 392 18.43 3.56 19.97
C SER A 392 19.73 2.80 20.23
N VAL A 393 20.33 2.26 19.17
CA VAL A 393 21.60 1.54 19.24
C VAL A 393 22.74 2.48 18.84
N PRO A 394 23.82 2.63 19.64
CA PRO A 394 24.98 3.43 19.26
C PRO A 394 25.56 2.99 17.91
N ALA A 395 25.99 3.95 17.10
CA ALA A 395 26.50 3.66 15.75
C ALA A 395 27.68 2.67 15.72
N GLY A 396 28.52 2.66 16.77
CA GLY A 396 29.61 1.68 16.91
C GLY A 396 29.09 0.25 17.05
N THR A 397 28.12 0.04 17.95
CA THR A 397 27.45 -1.26 18.16
C THR A 397 26.72 -1.71 16.90
N ALA A 398 25.97 -0.81 16.25
CA ALA A 398 25.27 -1.12 15.01
C ALA A 398 26.24 -1.55 13.88
N ARG A 399 27.38 -0.88 13.74
CA ARG A 399 28.43 -1.26 12.77
C ARG A 399 29.06 -2.61 13.10
N ALA A 400 29.31 -2.91 14.37
CA ALA A 400 29.85 -4.21 14.79
C ALA A 400 28.87 -5.34 14.47
N THR A 401 27.59 -5.15 14.78
CA THR A 401 26.52 -6.10 14.44
C THR A 401 26.39 -6.30 12.93
N ALA A 402 26.44 -5.22 12.14
CA ALA A 402 26.41 -5.33 10.67
C ALA A 402 27.60 -6.14 10.12
N ARG A 403 28.82 -5.86 10.60
CA ARG A 403 30.03 -6.61 10.21
C ARG A 403 29.95 -8.08 10.56
N HIS A 404 29.38 -8.42 11.72
CA HIS A 404 29.15 -9.80 12.12
C HIS A 404 28.27 -10.54 11.11
N TYR A 405 27.11 -9.99 10.75
CA TYR A 405 26.20 -10.63 9.79
C TYR A 405 26.75 -10.64 8.36
N GLU A 406 27.52 -9.61 7.95
CA GLU A 406 28.25 -9.64 6.68
C GLU A 406 29.29 -10.79 6.65
N SER A 407 30.04 -10.98 7.74
CA SER A 407 31.04 -12.05 7.87
C SER A 407 30.38 -13.43 7.83
N TRP A 408 29.33 -13.63 8.64
CA TRP A 408 28.60 -14.90 8.68
C TRP A 408 27.93 -15.23 7.35
N TYR A 409 27.33 -14.24 6.67
CA TYR A 409 26.76 -14.44 5.34
C TYR A 409 27.83 -14.77 4.29
N GLY A 410 29.02 -14.17 4.38
CA GLY A 410 30.16 -14.54 3.54
C GLY A 410 30.56 -16.01 3.69
N ALA A 411 30.59 -16.52 4.94
CA ALA A 411 30.84 -17.93 5.22
C ALA A 411 29.74 -18.83 4.64
N LEU A 412 28.46 -18.45 4.82
CA LEU A 412 27.32 -19.17 4.23
C LEU A 412 27.42 -19.24 2.70
N VAL A 413 27.69 -18.12 2.03
CA VAL A 413 27.81 -18.06 0.56
C VAL A 413 28.97 -18.93 0.07
N THR A 414 30.08 -18.96 0.82
CA THR A 414 31.24 -19.81 0.50
C THR A 414 30.88 -21.29 0.63
N ALA A 415 30.29 -21.70 1.76
CA ALA A 415 29.87 -23.07 1.99
C ALA A 415 28.81 -23.55 0.98
N LEU A 416 27.86 -22.69 0.60
CA LEU A 416 26.89 -22.98 -0.46
C LEU A 416 27.58 -23.24 -1.80
N ARG A 417 28.56 -22.40 -2.19
CA ARG A 417 29.32 -22.58 -3.44
C ARG A 417 30.13 -23.87 -3.43
N ASP A 418 30.79 -24.18 -2.31
CA ASP A 418 31.58 -25.40 -2.15
C ASP A 418 30.70 -26.66 -2.22
N ALA A 419 29.46 -26.56 -1.72
CA ALA A 419 28.44 -27.61 -1.84
C ALA A 419 27.72 -27.64 -3.22
N GLY A 420 28.17 -26.85 -4.21
CA GLY A 420 27.63 -26.86 -5.57
C GLY A 420 26.41 -25.96 -5.81
N TRP A 421 26.02 -25.13 -4.84
CA TRP A 421 24.91 -24.18 -4.98
C TRP A 421 25.37 -22.84 -5.56
N ARG A 422 24.58 -22.31 -6.49
CA ARG A 422 24.71 -20.94 -7.00
C ARG A 422 23.68 -20.04 -6.33
N ILE A 423 24.09 -18.85 -5.89
CA ILE A 423 23.21 -17.84 -5.27
C ILE A 423 23.09 -16.60 -6.16
N ALA A 424 21.88 -16.06 -6.30
CA ALA A 424 21.60 -14.81 -7.02
C ALA A 424 20.71 -13.86 -6.18
N PRO A 425 21.08 -12.57 -6.00
CA PRO A 425 22.33 -11.95 -6.47
C PRO A 425 23.55 -12.59 -5.78
N GLY A 426 24.68 -12.64 -6.50
CA GLY A 426 25.90 -13.33 -6.05
C GLY A 426 26.77 -12.52 -5.08
N ASP A 427 26.23 -11.43 -4.53
CA ASP A 427 26.94 -10.49 -3.67
C ASP A 427 27.32 -11.16 -2.34
N LEU A 428 28.45 -10.75 -1.77
CA LEU A 428 28.88 -11.19 -0.42
C LEU A 428 28.20 -10.40 0.71
N LYS A 429 27.16 -9.61 0.39
CA LYS A 429 26.39 -8.84 1.36
C LYS A 429 24.98 -9.41 1.48
N PRO A 430 24.43 -9.51 2.70
CA PRO A 430 23.07 -9.99 2.90
C PRO A 430 22.08 -9.14 2.10
N VAL A 431 21.26 -9.80 1.30
CA VAL A 431 20.11 -9.19 0.62
C VAL A 431 18.82 -9.77 1.17
N ARG A 432 17.73 -9.00 1.15
CA ARG A 432 16.45 -9.43 1.73
C ARG A 432 15.94 -10.75 1.14
N VAL A 433 16.14 -10.96 -0.16
CA VAL A 433 15.77 -12.20 -0.86
C VAL A 433 16.86 -12.56 -1.85
N ALA A 434 17.31 -13.81 -1.78
CA ALA A 434 18.22 -14.44 -2.74
C ALA A 434 17.58 -15.71 -3.30
N THR A 435 18.04 -16.15 -4.46
CA THR A 435 17.63 -17.42 -5.08
C THR A 435 18.82 -18.36 -5.15
N LEU A 436 18.63 -19.58 -4.67
CA LEU A 436 19.58 -20.69 -4.72
C LEU A 436 19.25 -21.60 -5.90
N PHE A 437 20.28 -22.03 -6.63
CA PHE A 437 20.19 -22.92 -7.78
C PHE A 437 21.21 -24.05 -7.67
N ALA A 438 20.76 -25.30 -7.78
CA ALA A 438 21.63 -26.47 -7.94
C ALA A 438 20.87 -27.59 -8.65
N GLU A 439 21.49 -28.26 -9.64
CA GLU A 439 20.96 -29.50 -10.26
C GLU A 439 19.46 -29.46 -10.66
N GLY A 440 18.98 -28.33 -11.20
CA GLY A 440 17.57 -28.16 -11.59
C GLY A 440 16.60 -27.84 -10.45
N ARG A 441 17.09 -27.74 -9.20
CA ARG A 441 16.36 -27.24 -8.04
C ARG A 441 16.52 -25.73 -7.91
N GLN A 442 15.44 -25.06 -7.52
CA GLN A 442 15.41 -23.64 -7.24
C GLN A 442 14.74 -23.41 -5.88
N HIS A 443 15.44 -22.71 -4.99
CA HIS A 443 14.94 -22.36 -3.66
C HIS A 443 15.07 -20.86 -3.42
N GLU A 444 14.07 -20.25 -2.81
CA GLU A 444 14.17 -18.88 -2.32
C GLU A 444 14.78 -18.87 -0.92
N LEU A 445 15.69 -17.93 -0.70
CA LEU A 445 16.35 -17.64 0.55
C LEU A 445 15.93 -16.24 1.02
N GLY A 446 15.04 -16.16 1.99
CA GLY A 446 14.53 -14.90 2.55
C GLY A 446 15.16 -14.57 3.89
N TRP A 447 15.50 -13.30 4.10
CA TRP A 447 15.88 -12.76 5.39
C TRP A 447 14.69 -12.03 6.03
N SER A 448 14.37 -12.38 7.26
CA SER A 448 13.48 -11.65 8.15
C SER A 448 14.20 -11.36 9.48
N PHE A 449 13.71 -10.36 10.22
CA PHE A 449 14.16 -10.10 11.59
C PHE A 449 12.99 -10.32 12.52
N ASP A 450 13.21 -11.10 13.56
CA ASP A 450 12.24 -11.32 14.62
C ASP A 450 12.63 -10.44 15.81
N ALA A 451 11.80 -9.43 16.07
CA ALA A 451 12.06 -8.44 17.12
C ALA A 451 12.06 -9.08 18.51
N ALA A 452 11.20 -10.07 18.73
CA ALA A 452 11.00 -10.69 20.03
C ALA A 452 12.11 -11.69 20.36
N LEU A 453 12.74 -12.31 19.36
CA LEU A 453 13.99 -13.07 19.53
C LEU A 453 15.26 -12.22 19.37
N GLU A 454 15.13 -10.96 18.95
CA GLU A 454 16.23 -10.06 18.56
C GLU A 454 17.20 -10.72 17.55
N ARG A 455 16.66 -11.49 16.61
CA ARG A 455 17.45 -12.38 15.77
C ARG A 455 16.99 -12.36 14.32
N TYR A 456 17.96 -12.45 13.41
CA TYR A 456 17.65 -12.68 12.01
C TYR A 456 17.30 -14.14 11.75
N ILE A 457 16.31 -14.33 10.89
CA ILE A 457 15.83 -15.64 10.48
C ILE A 457 16.03 -15.76 8.98
N LEU A 458 16.65 -16.87 8.60
CA LEU A 458 16.86 -17.23 7.22
C LEU A 458 15.82 -18.30 6.85
N THR A 459 14.93 -17.97 5.93
CA THR A 459 13.84 -18.84 5.51
C THR A 459 14.13 -19.39 4.12
N VAL A 460 14.13 -20.72 4.00
CA VAL A 460 14.36 -21.43 2.73
C VAL A 460 13.13 -22.22 2.35
N SER A 461 12.66 -22.04 1.11
CA SER A 461 11.67 -22.95 0.52
C SER A 461 12.34 -24.31 0.28
N SER A 462 11.92 -25.39 0.93
CA SER A 462 12.51 -26.73 0.81
C SER A 462 11.53 -27.72 0.15
N PRO A 463 12.01 -28.81 -0.47
CA PRO A 463 11.12 -29.86 -0.96
C PRO A 463 10.42 -30.56 0.21
N GLN A 464 9.26 -31.16 -0.04
CA GLN A 464 8.53 -31.92 0.99
C GLN A 464 9.39 -33.05 1.54
N TRP A 465 9.44 -33.15 2.88
CA TRP A 465 10.11 -34.24 3.58
C TRP A 465 9.48 -35.59 3.24
N PRO A 466 10.26 -36.69 3.18
CA PRO A 466 9.73 -38.01 2.89
C PRO A 466 8.59 -38.39 3.86
N THR A 467 7.48 -38.86 3.29
CA THR A 467 6.32 -39.36 4.03
C THR A 467 6.73 -40.58 4.85
N GLY A 468 6.57 -40.54 6.17
CA GLY A 468 6.92 -41.63 7.09
C GLY A 468 8.06 -41.35 8.07
N SER A 469 8.73 -40.19 7.96
CA SER A 469 9.75 -39.74 8.92
C SER A 469 9.20 -39.26 10.28
N GLY A 470 7.87 -39.24 10.46
CA GLY A 470 7.22 -38.56 11.59
C GLY A 470 7.39 -37.04 11.57
N PHE A 471 7.92 -36.50 10.47
CA PHE A 471 8.39 -35.14 10.34
C PHE A 471 7.57 -34.37 9.29
N SER A 472 6.76 -33.42 9.74
CA SER A 472 6.10 -32.43 8.88
C SER A 472 6.64 -31.05 9.25
N GLY A 473 7.49 -30.48 8.39
CA GLY A 473 7.86 -29.07 8.50
C GLY A 473 6.65 -28.16 8.26
N GLY A 474 6.78 -26.87 8.55
CA GLY A 474 5.77 -25.89 8.18
C GLY A 474 5.57 -25.83 6.67
N ALA A 475 4.34 -25.59 6.23
CA ALA A 475 4.02 -25.41 4.82
C ALA A 475 3.33 -24.07 4.60
N ARG A 476 3.58 -23.46 3.45
CA ARG A 476 2.90 -22.23 3.03
C ARG A 476 2.46 -22.32 1.58
N ARG A 477 1.44 -21.55 1.22
CA ARG A 477 0.95 -21.44 -0.16
C ARG A 477 1.40 -20.12 -0.77
N ARG A 478 2.21 -20.20 -1.83
CA ARG A 478 2.73 -19.02 -2.52
C ARG A 478 2.27 -18.97 -3.97
N LEU A 479 2.06 -17.75 -4.47
CA LEU A 479 1.84 -17.52 -5.90
C LEU A 479 3.19 -17.52 -6.64
N VAL A 480 3.45 -18.56 -7.43
CA VAL A 480 4.63 -18.66 -8.29
C VAL A 480 4.17 -18.51 -9.74
N GLY A 481 4.47 -17.36 -10.34
CA GLY A 481 3.95 -16.97 -11.65
C GLY A 481 2.43 -16.80 -11.61
N ARG A 482 1.69 -17.70 -12.27
CA ARG A 482 0.21 -17.73 -12.30
C ARG A 482 -0.40 -18.88 -11.50
N SER A 483 0.43 -19.72 -10.86
CA SER A 483 -0.02 -20.90 -10.12
C SER A 483 0.25 -20.75 -8.63
N ARG A 484 -0.72 -21.12 -7.78
CA ARG A 484 -0.48 -21.29 -6.35
C ARG A 484 0.20 -22.63 -6.11
N ARG A 485 1.33 -22.63 -5.40
CA ARG A 485 2.09 -23.83 -5.02
C ARG A 485 2.22 -23.88 -3.52
N VAL A 486 2.02 -25.06 -2.95
CA VAL A 486 2.32 -25.33 -1.55
C VAL A 486 3.78 -25.77 -1.47
N GLU A 487 4.56 -25.09 -0.65
CA GLU A 487 5.97 -25.37 -0.42
C GLU A 487 6.23 -25.59 1.07
N THR A 488 7.18 -26.46 1.38
CA THR A 488 7.65 -26.65 2.76
C THR A 488 8.68 -25.58 3.08
N LEU A 489 8.71 -25.18 4.35
CA LEU A 489 9.51 -24.08 4.83
C LEU A 489 10.50 -24.58 5.88
N THR A 490 11.77 -24.22 5.68
CA THR A 490 12.87 -24.48 6.61
C THR A 490 13.40 -23.14 7.10
N GLN A 491 13.39 -22.90 8.41
CA GLN A 491 13.94 -21.67 9.00
C GLN A 491 15.26 -21.98 9.69
N LEU A 492 16.18 -21.03 9.65
CA LEU A 492 17.46 -21.09 10.35
C LEU A 492 17.60 -19.82 11.19
N LEU A 493 17.92 -19.99 12.47
CA LEU A 493 18.26 -18.88 13.35
C LEU A 493 19.71 -18.45 13.08
N ALA A 494 19.90 -17.26 12.53
CA ALA A 494 21.25 -16.73 12.31
C ALA A 494 21.93 -16.45 13.66
N PRO A 495 23.20 -16.85 13.86
CA PRO A 495 23.93 -16.61 15.10
C PRO A 495 24.06 -15.11 15.38
N THR A 496 23.81 -14.71 16.62
CA THR A 496 24.01 -13.34 17.09
C THR A 496 25.50 -13.04 17.31
N PRO A 497 25.92 -11.76 17.44
CA PRO A 497 27.30 -11.42 17.76
C PRO A 497 27.84 -12.08 19.04
N ALA A 498 26.96 -12.37 20.02
CA ALA A 498 27.33 -13.06 21.26
C ALA A 498 27.58 -14.57 21.06
N GLU A 499 26.98 -15.17 20.04
CA GLU A 499 27.12 -16.58 19.68
C GLU A 499 28.28 -16.82 18.69
N GLY A 500 28.83 -15.75 18.09
CA GLY A 500 29.92 -15.83 17.12
C GLY A 500 29.48 -16.33 15.74
N CYS A 501 30.45 -16.57 14.84
CA CYS A 501 30.17 -17.06 13.48
C CYS A 501 30.05 -18.59 13.48
N ASP A 502 29.04 -19.11 14.17
CA ASP A 502 28.81 -20.55 14.27
C ASP A 502 28.59 -21.20 12.88
N GLU A 503 29.55 -22.02 12.46
CA GLU A 503 29.51 -22.75 11.19
C GLU A 503 28.60 -23.99 11.26
N ASP A 504 28.26 -24.49 12.45
CA ASP A 504 27.36 -25.64 12.63
C ASP A 504 25.98 -25.31 12.03
N ALA A 505 25.50 -24.08 12.22
CA ALA A 505 24.25 -23.58 11.65
C ALA A 505 24.23 -23.65 10.11
N ILE A 506 25.36 -23.37 9.46
CA ILE A 506 25.52 -23.45 8.01
C ILE A 506 25.52 -24.91 7.57
N ALA A 507 26.25 -25.78 8.28
CA ALA A 507 26.27 -27.22 7.99
C ALA A 507 24.86 -27.84 8.06
N ARG A 508 24.07 -27.50 9.09
CA ARG A 508 22.67 -27.97 9.21
C ARG A 508 21.79 -27.51 8.06
N LEU A 509 21.99 -26.29 7.57
CA LEU A 509 21.25 -25.80 6.41
C LEU A 509 21.61 -26.57 5.14
N LEU A 510 22.90 -26.88 4.92
CA LEU A 510 23.36 -27.67 3.78
C LEU A 510 22.83 -29.11 3.83
N GLU A 511 22.81 -29.74 5.01
CA GLU A 511 22.18 -31.05 5.23
C GLU A 511 20.69 -31.03 4.85
N ALA A 512 19.96 -29.99 5.29
CA ALA A 512 18.54 -29.83 4.97
C ALA A 512 18.30 -29.59 3.46
N LEU A 513 19.14 -28.78 2.80
CA LEU A 513 19.10 -28.58 1.34
C LEU A 513 19.42 -29.86 0.56
N GLY A 514 20.27 -30.73 1.13
CA GLY A 514 20.58 -32.06 0.62
C GLY A 514 19.44 -33.07 0.80
N GLY A 515 18.41 -32.75 1.59
CA GLY A 515 17.28 -33.62 1.90
C GLY A 515 17.55 -34.63 3.02
N ALA A 516 18.56 -34.39 3.87
CA ALA A 516 18.86 -35.26 5.01
C ALA A 516 17.77 -35.15 6.07
N SER A 517 17.13 -36.29 6.42
CA SER A 517 16.06 -36.32 7.42
C SER A 517 16.59 -36.00 8.82
N PRO A 518 15.85 -35.24 9.65
CA PRO A 518 16.29 -34.90 11.00
C PRO A 518 16.50 -36.15 11.86
N CYS A 519 17.64 -36.22 12.54
CA CYS A 519 17.93 -37.28 13.51
C CYS A 519 17.56 -36.82 14.92
N ALA A 520 16.85 -37.65 15.68
CA ALA A 520 16.47 -37.35 17.06
C ALA A 520 17.71 -37.23 17.95
N ARG A 521 17.77 -36.18 18.78
CA ARG A 521 18.87 -35.95 19.71
C ARG A 521 18.65 -36.74 21.00
N THR A 522 19.57 -37.64 21.35
CA THR A 522 19.43 -38.55 22.50
C THR A 522 19.71 -37.92 23.86
N ASP A 523 20.33 -36.75 23.91
CA ASP A 523 20.68 -36.01 25.13
C ASP A 523 19.91 -34.69 25.24
N ALA A 524 18.77 -34.56 24.56
CA ALA A 524 18.01 -33.31 24.50
C ALA A 524 17.63 -32.77 25.89
N ARG A 525 17.43 -33.67 26.87
CA ARG A 525 17.16 -33.30 28.26
C ARG A 525 18.24 -32.42 28.86
N HIS A 526 19.51 -32.74 28.62
CA HIS A 526 20.63 -31.95 29.12
C HIS A 526 20.60 -30.50 28.60
N PHE A 527 20.06 -30.28 27.40
CA PHE A 527 20.00 -28.97 26.77
C PHE A 527 18.71 -28.20 27.07
N TRP A 528 17.56 -28.86 27.19
CA TRP A 528 16.27 -28.15 27.23
C TRP A 528 15.60 -28.17 28.60
N GLU A 529 16.06 -28.97 29.57
CA GLU A 529 15.44 -29.06 30.91
C GLU A 529 15.32 -27.68 31.57
N ASP A 530 16.42 -26.93 31.66
CA ASP A 530 16.46 -25.66 32.39
C ASP A 530 15.58 -24.60 31.71
N ALA A 531 15.66 -24.51 30.37
CA ALA A 531 14.83 -23.61 29.59
C ALA A 531 13.33 -23.94 29.72
N LEU A 532 12.95 -25.21 29.61
CA LEU A 532 11.55 -25.64 29.74
C LEU A 532 11.03 -25.45 31.17
N SER A 533 11.86 -25.74 32.17
CA SER A 533 11.49 -25.61 33.59
C SER A 533 11.26 -24.16 33.98
N ALA A 534 12.07 -23.24 33.45
CA ALA A 534 11.93 -21.80 33.67
C ALA A 534 10.59 -21.27 33.14
N VAL A 535 10.11 -21.78 32.00
CA VAL A 535 8.88 -21.31 31.34
C VAL A 535 7.63 -22.00 31.89
N GLY A 536 7.74 -23.29 32.25
CA GLY A 536 6.63 -24.11 32.72
C GLY A 536 6.40 -24.13 34.23
N ASN A 537 7.03 -23.24 34.99
CA ASN A 537 7.01 -23.26 36.46
C ASN A 537 7.35 -24.64 37.07
N GLY A 538 8.31 -25.36 36.47
CA GLY A 538 8.78 -26.67 36.92
C GLY A 538 7.97 -27.89 36.46
N GLY A 539 6.89 -27.71 35.69
CA GLY A 539 6.05 -28.81 35.17
C GLY A 539 6.47 -29.34 33.80
N VAL A 540 7.65 -29.96 33.68
CA VAL A 540 8.14 -30.55 32.42
C VAL A 540 7.94 -32.07 32.39
N GLU A 541 7.25 -32.56 31.37
CA GLU A 541 7.03 -33.99 31.11
C GLU A 541 7.89 -34.44 29.92
N TRP A 542 8.90 -35.29 30.14
CA TRP A 542 9.65 -35.93 29.06
C TRP A 542 8.94 -37.20 28.60
N LEU A 543 8.52 -37.21 27.34
CA LEU A 543 7.80 -38.32 26.71
C LEU A 543 8.76 -39.33 26.03
N SER A 544 9.97 -38.88 25.68
CA SER A 544 11.09 -39.69 25.20
C SER A 544 12.38 -38.86 25.30
N ASP A 545 13.55 -39.43 24.97
CA ASP A 545 14.86 -38.75 25.07
C ASP A 545 14.98 -37.44 24.25
N HIS A 546 14.10 -37.25 23.27
CA HIS A 546 14.11 -36.09 22.37
C HIS A 546 12.77 -35.33 22.32
N LYS A 547 11.79 -35.71 23.14
CA LYS A 547 10.44 -35.13 23.14
C LYS A 547 10.01 -34.75 24.54
N ALA A 548 9.68 -33.48 24.73
CA ALA A 548 9.16 -32.95 25.98
C ALA A 548 7.83 -32.24 25.77
N ARG A 549 7.02 -32.20 26.82
CA ARG A 549 5.81 -31.40 26.92
C ARG A 549 5.90 -30.51 28.16
N VAL A 550 5.48 -29.27 28.01
CA VAL A 550 5.39 -28.31 29.10
C VAL A 550 4.12 -27.50 28.94
N VAL A 551 3.49 -27.12 30.06
CA VAL A 551 2.35 -26.20 30.05
C VAL A 551 2.85 -24.82 30.47
N VAL A 552 2.63 -23.83 29.61
CA VAL A 552 3.13 -22.46 29.83
C VAL A 552 1.95 -21.55 30.14
N PRO A 553 1.89 -20.97 31.36
CA PRO A 553 0.84 -20.02 31.71
C PRO A 553 1.04 -18.68 30.98
N ARG A 554 -0.04 -18.10 30.47
CA ARG A 554 -0.10 -16.81 29.78
C ARG A 554 -1.35 -16.07 30.26
N GLY A 555 -1.18 -15.16 31.22
CA GLY A 555 -2.32 -14.48 31.84
C GLY A 555 -3.25 -15.47 32.56
N GLU A 556 -4.52 -15.51 32.14
CA GLU A 556 -5.53 -16.46 32.64
C GLU A 556 -5.51 -17.80 31.90
N ARG A 557 -4.80 -17.89 30.77
CA ARG A 557 -4.72 -19.09 29.92
C ARG A 557 -3.44 -19.89 30.15
N ALA A 558 -3.42 -21.12 29.64
CA ALA A 558 -2.23 -21.96 29.65
C ALA A 558 -2.11 -22.75 28.35
N HIS A 559 -0.95 -22.69 27.73
CA HIS A 559 -0.70 -23.34 26.45
C HIS A 559 0.14 -24.60 26.62
N GLN A 560 -0.33 -25.70 26.05
CA GLN A 560 0.45 -26.92 25.95
C GLN A 560 1.49 -26.76 24.83
N ILE A 561 2.76 -26.75 25.22
CA ILE A 561 3.91 -26.67 24.31
C ILE A 561 4.56 -28.05 24.22
N THR A 562 4.74 -28.54 23.00
CA THR A 562 5.47 -29.79 22.74
C THR A 562 6.75 -29.49 21.97
N LEU A 563 7.89 -29.89 22.55
CA LEU A 563 9.21 -29.73 21.98
C LEU A 563 9.71 -31.07 21.43
N TYR A 564 10.30 -31.03 20.24
CA TYR A 564 11.01 -32.12 19.58
C TYR A 564 12.41 -31.63 19.24
N ALA A 565 13.43 -32.23 19.85
CA ALA A 565 14.83 -31.88 19.63
C ALA A 565 15.48 -32.82 18.62
N TYR A 566 16.17 -32.25 17.65
CA TYR A 566 16.91 -32.97 16.62
C TYR A 566 18.37 -32.51 16.62
N GLU A 567 19.25 -33.32 16.04
CA GLU A 567 20.65 -32.93 15.88
C GLU A 567 20.83 -31.65 15.05
N SER A 568 19.95 -31.47 14.06
CA SER A 568 19.96 -30.35 13.13
C SER A 568 19.17 -29.12 13.59
N GLY A 569 18.40 -29.21 14.67
CA GLY A 569 17.56 -28.11 15.14
C GLY A 569 16.47 -28.52 16.12
N VAL A 570 15.42 -27.71 16.21
CA VAL A 570 14.30 -27.94 17.12
C VAL A 570 12.97 -27.66 16.44
N ARG A 571 11.96 -28.45 16.80
CA ARG A 571 10.56 -28.16 16.49
C ARG A 571 9.80 -27.93 17.80
N ILE A 572 9.12 -26.81 17.91
CA ILE A 572 8.32 -26.47 19.08
C ILE A 572 6.92 -26.12 18.59
N VAL A 573 5.90 -26.74 19.17
CA VAL A 573 4.51 -26.60 18.75
C VAL A 573 3.67 -26.20 19.95
N GLY A 574 2.97 -25.07 19.85
CA GLY A 574 1.96 -24.64 20.79
C GLY A 574 0.55 -24.89 20.26
N VAL A 575 -0.31 -25.45 21.09
CA VAL A 575 -1.74 -25.60 20.78
C VAL A 575 -2.39 -24.22 20.81
N VAL A 576 -3.10 -23.87 19.73
CA VAL A 576 -3.86 -22.62 19.61
C VAL A 576 -5.29 -22.87 20.07
N ALA A 577 -6.05 -23.71 19.36
CA ALA A 577 -7.44 -24.00 19.71
C ALA A 577 -7.90 -25.29 19.03
N ALA A 578 -8.85 -26.01 19.65
CA ALA A 578 -9.56 -27.07 18.94
C ALA A 578 -10.38 -26.46 17.80
N ILE A 579 -10.58 -27.21 16.71
CA ILE A 579 -11.35 -26.74 15.56
C ILE A 579 -12.80 -26.40 15.94
N ASP A 580 -13.36 -27.14 16.90
CA ASP A 580 -14.72 -26.94 17.39
C ASP A 580 -14.87 -25.66 18.24
N ASP A 581 -13.76 -25.16 18.80
CA ASP A 581 -13.74 -23.90 19.57
C ASP A 581 -13.63 -22.67 18.65
N LEU A 582 -13.32 -22.87 17.37
CA LEU A 582 -13.22 -21.79 16.40
C LEU A 582 -14.62 -21.30 15.97
N GLY A 583 -14.78 -19.98 15.88
CA GLY A 583 -16.02 -19.36 15.43
C GLY A 583 -16.20 -19.37 13.91
N PHE A 584 -17.39 -18.93 13.46
CA PHE A 584 -17.61 -18.58 12.06
C PHE A 584 -16.68 -17.43 11.66
N ARG A 585 -15.93 -17.57 10.55
CA ARG A 585 -15.10 -16.49 10.00
C ARG A 585 -15.12 -16.44 8.48
N SER A 586 -14.99 -15.23 7.94
CA SER A 586 -14.81 -14.97 6.51
C SER A 586 -13.50 -15.58 5.98
N ALA A 587 -12.46 -15.63 6.81
CA ALA A 587 -11.13 -16.13 6.48
C ALA A 587 -11.12 -17.56 5.90
N TRP A 588 -12.02 -18.42 6.39
CA TRP A 588 -12.23 -19.78 5.90
C TRP A 588 -13.64 -20.01 5.34
N GLY A 589 -14.34 -18.93 4.98
CA GLY A 589 -15.60 -18.98 4.24
C GLY A 589 -16.77 -19.65 4.98
N GLY A 590 -16.80 -19.58 6.32
CA GLY A 590 -17.95 -20.05 7.11
C GLY A 590 -17.62 -20.66 8.46
N HIS A 591 -18.34 -21.72 8.84
CA HIS A 591 -18.00 -22.55 9.99
C HIS A 591 -16.68 -23.31 9.75
N PRO A 592 -15.84 -23.46 10.79
CA PRO A 592 -14.54 -24.10 10.66
C PRO A 592 -14.70 -25.60 10.40
N ASN A 593 -13.81 -26.14 9.59
CA ASN A 593 -13.53 -27.56 9.51
C ASN A 593 -12.04 -27.74 9.22
N LEU A 594 -11.53 -28.96 9.40
CA LEU A 594 -10.10 -29.27 9.25
C LEU A 594 -9.54 -28.76 7.92
N ASP A 595 -10.20 -29.04 6.80
CA ASP A 595 -9.68 -28.69 5.47
C ASP A 595 -9.66 -27.18 5.22
N ARG A 596 -10.74 -26.48 5.59
CA ARG A 596 -10.85 -25.02 5.37
C ARG A 596 -9.88 -24.24 6.24
N VAL A 597 -9.71 -24.64 7.49
CA VAL A 597 -8.75 -24.01 8.41
C VAL A 597 -7.33 -24.33 7.97
N ARG A 598 -7.05 -25.56 7.50
CA ARG A 598 -5.74 -25.92 6.93
C ARG A 598 -5.44 -25.12 5.67
N ASP A 599 -6.40 -24.93 4.79
CA ASP A 599 -6.27 -24.10 3.58
C ASP A 599 -5.96 -22.64 3.91
N TRP A 600 -6.60 -22.10 4.96
CA TRP A 600 -6.32 -20.76 5.46
C TRP A 600 -4.93 -20.65 6.11
N ALA A 601 -4.55 -21.64 6.92
CA ALA A 601 -3.26 -21.68 7.63
C ALA A 601 -2.07 -21.64 6.65
N LEU A 602 -2.19 -22.28 5.48
CA LEU A 602 -1.19 -22.21 4.41
C LEU A 602 -0.98 -20.79 3.89
N ASP A 603 -2.04 -19.97 3.79
CA ASP A 603 -1.94 -18.58 3.35
C ASP A 603 -1.44 -17.68 4.48
N ALA A 604 -1.98 -17.83 5.69
CA ALA A 604 -1.61 -17.04 6.87
C ALA A 604 -0.14 -17.24 7.26
N THR A 605 0.44 -18.41 6.98
CA THR A 605 1.87 -18.68 7.21
C THR A 605 2.80 -17.77 6.38
N ASN A 606 2.33 -17.19 5.26
CA ASN A 606 3.17 -16.26 4.47
C ASN A 606 3.50 -14.97 5.21
N ASP A 607 2.65 -14.56 6.16
CA ASP A 607 2.78 -13.28 6.86
C ASP A 607 3.62 -13.40 8.14
N LEU A 608 4.06 -14.62 8.49
CA LEU A 608 4.85 -14.89 9.68
C LEU A 608 6.35 -14.73 9.41
N ALA A 609 7.03 -13.89 10.20
CA ALA A 609 8.48 -13.78 10.17
C ALA A 609 9.19 -15.04 10.71
N LEU A 610 8.57 -15.71 11.69
CA LEU A 610 8.98 -16.95 12.34
C LEU A 610 7.76 -17.85 12.52
N GLY A 611 7.95 -19.14 12.25
CA GLY A 611 6.96 -20.18 12.48
C GLY A 611 5.98 -20.39 11.34
N TYR A 612 4.97 -21.18 11.63
CA TYR A 612 3.90 -21.58 10.73
C TYR A 612 2.63 -21.93 11.49
N LEU A 613 1.50 -21.85 10.81
CA LEU A 613 0.23 -22.40 11.28
C LEU A 613 -0.04 -23.73 10.59
N ASP A 614 -0.55 -24.70 11.33
CA ASP A 614 -0.98 -25.99 10.80
C ASP A 614 -2.15 -26.56 11.59
N VAL A 615 -2.82 -27.56 11.04
CA VAL A 615 -3.96 -28.24 11.67
C VAL A 615 -3.62 -29.70 11.91
N HIS A 616 -3.46 -30.05 13.19
CA HIS A 616 -3.27 -31.40 13.67
C HIS A 616 -4.63 -32.06 13.95
N GLU A 617 -4.78 -33.34 13.59
CA GLU A 617 -6.06 -34.06 13.79
C GLU A 617 -6.47 -34.17 15.27
N ARG A 618 -5.49 -34.28 16.18
CA ARG A 618 -5.74 -34.40 17.62
C ARG A 618 -5.78 -33.06 18.35
N ASP A 619 -4.86 -32.15 18.01
CA ASP A 619 -4.62 -30.94 18.78
C ASP A 619 -5.33 -29.70 18.18
N GLY A 620 -5.99 -29.84 17.03
CA GLY A 620 -6.64 -28.74 16.34
C GLY A 620 -5.66 -27.81 15.63
N LEU A 621 -5.92 -26.51 15.68
CA LEU A 621 -5.02 -25.49 15.14
C LEU A 621 -3.80 -25.34 16.05
N VAL A 622 -2.62 -25.32 15.46
CA VAL A 622 -1.35 -25.16 16.17
C VAL A 622 -0.50 -24.06 15.55
N PHE A 623 0.28 -23.40 16.39
CA PHE A 623 1.39 -22.54 15.98
C PHE A 623 2.69 -23.29 16.23
N GLY A 624 3.46 -23.51 15.17
CA GLY A 624 4.71 -24.26 15.23
C GLY A 624 5.89 -23.40 14.79
N VAL A 625 7.04 -23.62 15.42
CA VAL A 625 8.33 -23.22 14.86
C VAL A 625 9.12 -24.48 14.54
N HIS A 626 9.78 -24.47 13.38
CA HIS A 626 10.78 -25.45 13.04
C HIS A 626 12.02 -24.70 12.58
N VAL A 627 13.03 -24.68 13.45
CA VAL A 627 14.23 -23.89 13.25
C VAL A 627 15.46 -24.77 13.33
N LEU A 628 16.29 -24.69 12.29
CA LEU A 628 17.68 -25.08 12.32
C LEU A 628 18.42 -24.07 13.19
N HIS A 629 19.38 -24.54 13.96
CA HIS A 629 20.22 -23.69 14.78
C HIS A 629 21.58 -24.36 15.04
N GLY A 630 22.58 -23.53 15.30
CA GLY A 630 23.85 -23.98 15.87
C GLY A 630 23.77 -24.07 17.39
N ARG A 631 24.74 -23.54 18.11
CA ARG A 631 24.73 -23.44 19.58
C ARG A 631 23.86 -22.28 20.02
N LEU A 632 22.71 -22.60 20.63
CA LEU A 632 21.87 -21.62 21.31
C LEU A 632 22.31 -21.46 22.76
N THR A 633 22.31 -20.23 23.25
CA THR A 633 22.44 -19.96 24.69
C THR A 633 21.21 -20.47 25.46
N ASP A 634 21.33 -20.67 26.78
CA ASP A 634 20.17 -21.00 27.64
C ASP A 634 19.04 -19.97 27.50
N GLU A 635 19.42 -18.69 27.44
CA GLU A 635 18.50 -17.58 27.28
C GLU A 635 17.78 -17.62 25.92
N ALA A 636 18.50 -17.94 24.83
CA ALA A 636 17.89 -18.07 23.52
C ALA A 636 16.90 -19.24 23.44
N ARG A 637 17.22 -20.36 24.09
CA ARG A 637 16.33 -21.53 24.19
C ARG A 637 15.05 -21.17 24.96
N ARG A 638 15.19 -20.51 26.10
CA ARG A 638 14.06 -20.03 26.92
C ARG A 638 13.16 -19.10 26.13
N ARG A 639 13.72 -18.03 25.53
CA ARG A 639 12.98 -17.06 24.71
C ARG A 639 12.26 -17.73 23.54
N LEU A 640 12.87 -18.71 22.88
CA LEU A 640 12.22 -19.43 21.78
C LEU A 640 10.96 -20.20 22.24
N VAL A 641 10.98 -20.82 23.41
CA VAL A 641 9.80 -21.51 23.98
C VAL A 641 8.73 -20.49 24.37
N GLU A 642 9.12 -19.38 25.00
CA GLU A 642 8.22 -18.29 25.39
C GLU A 642 7.53 -17.67 24.19
N GLU A 643 8.25 -17.43 23.10
CA GLU A 643 7.71 -16.88 21.86
C GLU A 643 6.66 -17.79 21.22
N VAL A 644 6.88 -19.10 21.24
CA VAL A 644 5.89 -20.06 20.70
C VAL A 644 4.63 -20.04 21.56
N ALA A 645 4.77 -20.02 22.88
CA ALA A 645 3.64 -19.93 23.80
C ALA A 645 2.88 -18.61 23.63
N TRP A 646 3.59 -17.49 23.53
CA TRP A 646 3.00 -16.18 23.32
C TRP A 646 2.25 -16.09 21.99
N ARG A 647 2.84 -16.58 20.89
CA ARG A 647 2.14 -16.56 19.58
C ARG A 647 0.94 -17.47 19.55
N ALA A 648 1.00 -18.62 20.21
CA ALA A 648 -0.16 -19.49 20.36
C ALA A 648 -1.30 -18.77 21.11
N ASP A 649 -0.96 -18.09 22.20
CA ASP A 649 -1.87 -17.26 23.02
C ASP A 649 -2.51 -16.13 22.22
N VAL A 650 -1.70 -15.39 21.45
CA VAL A 650 -2.16 -14.32 20.56
C VAL A 650 -3.10 -14.85 19.49
N TRP A 651 -2.73 -15.95 18.82
CA TRP A 651 -3.57 -16.56 17.80
C TRP A 651 -4.89 -17.07 18.36
N GLU A 652 -4.88 -17.69 19.53
CA GLU A 652 -6.09 -18.19 20.16
C GLU A 652 -7.02 -17.02 20.52
N ALA A 653 -6.52 -15.98 21.18
CA ALA A 653 -7.31 -14.80 21.54
C ALA A 653 -7.94 -14.14 20.30
N ALA A 654 -7.15 -13.98 19.24
CA ALA A 654 -7.60 -13.37 17.99
C ALA A 654 -8.68 -14.22 17.29
N LEU A 655 -8.61 -15.54 17.39
CA LEU A 655 -9.49 -16.47 16.66
C LEU A 655 -10.75 -16.86 17.43
N THR A 656 -10.71 -16.90 18.76
CA THR A 656 -11.86 -17.25 19.62
C THR A 656 -12.61 -16.03 20.15
N GLY A 657 -12.02 -14.83 20.11
CA GLY A 657 -12.71 -13.55 20.33
C GLY A 657 -12.83 -13.09 21.78
N ALA A 658 -11.69 -13.08 22.50
CA ALA A 658 -11.47 -12.72 23.91
C ALA A 658 -11.40 -13.91 24.90
N ASP A 659 -10.58 -13.73 25.96
CA ASP A 659 -10.36 -14.62 27.10
C ASP A 659 -11.66 -15.29 27.56
N ARG A 660 -11.94 -16.46 27.01
CA ARG A 660 -12.88 -17.39 27.60
C ARG A 660 -12.05 -18.25 28.53
N TRP A 661 -11.90 -17.83 29.79
CA TRP A 661 -12.16 -18.59 31.01
C TRP A 661 -11.65 -17.83 32.23
#